data_AF-A0A2T6IMN1-F1
#
_entry.id   AF-A0A2T6IMN1-F1
#
_cell.length_a   1.000
_cell.length_b   1.000
_cell.length_c   1.000
_cell.angle_alpha   90.00
_cell.angle_beta   90.00
_cell.angle_gamma   90.00
#
_symmetry.space_group_name_H-M   'P 1'
#
loop_
_entity.id
_entity.type
_entity.pdbx_description
1 polymer ?
#
loop_
_entity_poly.entity_id
_entity_poly.type
_entity_poly.pdbx_seq_one_letter_code
_entity_poly.pdbx_strand_id
1 'polypeptide(L)'
;MKPPRETSRGGMEGKVGFGASIRDRWFFQNFSDGLSNGEKSWWRRSVVHFLQMADPTWSCRETRRALEPGMLEKMKSTYWLTRIVFIRALSFVYFVAFLVAFNQAQGLIGSDGILPAQTHADSIREVLAEEDTWTKIKAFPSLFLFLPANDFWIHCLPFLGILVSLVTGVLGGSNGFVMLFLWILYQSVNSIGQEWYAFGWESELLEIGFLSIWLCPFWSFSRLPASWPTPKICVWGNRWLLFRLMLGAGLIKLRNDSLWTDLTALDYHYETMPIPNPFSWYMHNQSHTAHAFQVIVNHVVECVFPFLLLIPFRQCRLVGGVTQILFQGAIIFSGNFSFLNHLSILPALMTLDDNFVSCLFPSKTLERLQPLLQGCLGAWSLPKHQAWPVDSCSEHTNEHQGVGSVKDPEAAALLNDGGSQLEWSVDTDDDSNQASARTCCCWYSPRILQFFRSIPRTIFPSRARNRMKRDMEESWKSMLLELVVSIGVLVLMAVATRSESPSLLSVLAIIFLCLALAASSHFYTKTATSNVFTELVLLVVSLWSAVSLYKYGPLPSCLWLTIVLFTILLAFSYKTISNAVLVYKIHVELLLLLLIISLSVPVVANLLSPNQLMNASMANPFDILNTYGAFGTVTTERWELTVQGTDDPTPDENSTWINYEFKCKPGDVNRRPCLISPYHYRLDWLMWFVPMDIPEIVGVRHPWFPRFLGKLLQNSPSVTGLLADNPFKNKDPPTAVRVLKTLYRFTKRPFWGSGPWWEIVPNTTSVFVAPGDVPDADQHLEQMIVLKRVQEQKAQEELLRKELKEEQRKARERAEAEKMVAEEERKKLLEQRTQEELETKRRIQEEKELREKQAEEMRKQEEEQRKKQEAEEKARAAAEEARKRKEVEIARAQEEQEAERQREAAEEEKRKKEAQRKAEEEAAKLRKEEARKRDEEAAKLAEQRESLRRKEQKEKQAMLAKKRAEAAEKEQERNSQLSDQSRASADGGVPLRAAALFNRKKAAIFRLNQ
;
A
#
# COMPACT_ATOMS: atom_id res chain seq x y z
N MET A 1 84.65 22.39 4.83
CA MET A 1 85.66 23.00 3.92
C MET A 1 85.13 24.31 3.41
N LYS A 2 85.99 25.32 3.36
CA LYS A 2 85.71 26.72 3.01
C LYS A 2 85.21 26.87 1.53
N PRO A 3 84.60 28.03 1.20
CA PRO A 3 83.61 28.31 0.14
C PRO A 3 84.32 28.81 -1.15
N PRO A 4 83.88 29.79 -2.00
CA PRO A 4 82.61 30.51 -2.25
C PRO A 4 82.30 30.75 -3.76
N ARG A 5 81.28 31.55 -4.10
CA ARG A 5 81.33 32.77 -4.97
C ARG A 5 79.91 33.21 -5.36
N GLU A 6 79.45 34.39 -4.91
CA GLU A 6 79.58 35.71 -5.58
C GLU A 6 78.69 35.78 -6.85
N THR A 7 77.86 36.80 -7.13
CA THR A 7 77.80 38.19 -6.69
C THR A 7 76.55 38.86 -7.31
N SER A 8 75.88 39.74 -6.55
CA SER A 8 75.51 41.15 -6.85
C SER A 8 74.66 41.45 -8.12
N ARG A 9 73.73 42.42 -8.23
CA ARG A 9 73.45 43.77 -7.65
C ARG A 9 71.95 44.05 -7.88
N GLY A 10 71.20 44.65 -6.95
CA GLY A 10 70.96 46.11 -6.83
C GLY A 10 69.79 46.54 -7.74
N GLY A 11 68.71 47.23 -7.36
CA GLY A 11 68.37 48.09 -6.23
C GLY A 11 67.51 49.26 -6.79
N MET A 12 66.59 49.81 -5.98
CA MET A 12 65.69 50.98 -6.20
C MET A 12 64.40 50.73 -7.02
N GLU A 13 63.23 51.29 -6.71
CA GLU A 13 62.68 52.11 -5.61
C GLU A 13 61.15 52.14 -5.81
N GLY A 14 60.33 52.21 -4.75
CA GLY A 14 58.87 52.35 -4.88
C GLY A 14 58.12 52.21 -3.55
N LYS A 15 57.79 53.34 -2.93
CA LYS A 15 57.31 53.56 -1.56
C LYS A 15 55.92 52.97 -1.18
N VAL A 16 55.76 52.87 0.15
CA VAL A 16 54.54 52.80 1.01
C VAL A 16 53.88 51.42 1.12
N GLY A 17 53.72 50.76 2.29
CA GLY A 17 53.94 51.15 3.68
C GLY A 17 52.74 50.73 4.55
N PHE A 18 52.88 49.57 5.23
CA PHE A 18 52.22 49.12 6.50
C PHE A 18 50.68 49.08 6.56
N GLY A 19 49.99 48.00 6.94
CA GLY A 19 50.19 46.95 7.95
C GLY A 19 48.81 46.79 8.66
N ALA A 20 48.33 45.69 9.21
CA ALA A 20 48.73 44.31 9.36
C ALA A 20 47.45 43.51 9.71
N SER A 21 47.33 42.27 9.25
CA SER A 21 46.78 41.16 10.05
C SER A 21 47.00 39.85 9.30
N ILE A 22 48.00 39.12 9.79
CA ILE A 22 48.39 37.77 9.40
C ILE A 22 47.59 36.82 10.29
N ARG A 23 46.58 36.18 9.71
CA ARG A 23 46.04 34.85 10.11
C ARG A 23 45.06 34.41 9.02
N ASP A 24 45.05 33.11 8.74
CA ASP A 24 44.15 32.37 7.83
C ASP A 24 44.58 32.12 6.37
N ARG A 25 45.80 32.49 5.96
CA ARG A 25 46.32 32.08 4.63
C ARG A 25 47.54 31.14 4.67
N TRP A 26 47.92 30.66 5.86
CA TRP A 26 49.08 29.79 6.04
C TRP A 26 48.75 28.30 6.23
N PHE A 27 47.47 27.94 6.39
CA PHE A 27 47.05 26.55 6.63
C PHE A 27 46.62 25.80 5.35
N PHE A 28 46.13 26.49 4.32
CA PHE A 28 45.66 25.84 3.07
C PHE A 28 46.72 25.72 1.97
N GLN A 29 47.78 26.54 2.02
CA GLN A 29 48.82 26.51 0.98
C GLN A 29 49.94 25.51 1.31
N ASN A 30 50.32 25.39 2.59
CA ASN A 30 51.31 24.40 3.04
C ASN A 30 50.74 22.97 3.25
N PHE A 31 49.41 22.79 3.27
CA PHE A 31 48.79 21.45 3.29
C PHE A 31 48.68 20.85 1.88
N SER A 32 48.64 21.70 0.84
CA SER A 32 48.75 21.30 -0.57
C SER A 32 50.18 20.89 -0.91
N ASP A 33 51.17 21.68 -0.48
CA ASP A 33 52.56 21.48 -0.92
C ASP A 33 53.30 20.40 -0.10
N GLY A 34 52.84 20.11 1.12
CA GLY A 34 53.32 18.99 1.95
C GLY A 34 52.78 17.61 1.58
N LEU A 35 51.92 17.51 0.55
CA LEU A 35 51.30 16.26 0.10
C LEU A 35 51.83 15.76 -1.26
N SER A 36 52.88 16.39 -1.79
CA SER A 36 53.46 16.08 -3.11
C SER A 36 54.49 14.94 -3.11
N ASN A 37 54.91 14.42 -1.95
CA ASN A 37 55.86 13.32 -1.85
C ASN A 37 55.27 12.14 -1.06
N GLY A 38 54.65 11.19 -1.75
CA GLY A 38 54.24 9.92 -1.15
C GLY A 38 53.20 9.16 -1.97
N GLU A 39 53.65 8.15 -2.69
CA GLU A 39 52.87 7.27 -3.55
C GLU A 39 51.66 6.59 -2.87
N LYS A 40 50.59 6.43 -3.66
CA LYS A 40 49.60 5.34 -3.64
C LYS A 40 48.78 5.13 -2.35
N SER A 41 47.61 5.77 -2.27
CA SER A 41 46.46 5.15 -1.59
C SER A 41 45.17 5.28 -2.40
N TRP A 42 44.55 4.13 -2.68
CA TRP A 42 43.31 4.01 -3.45
C TRP A 42 42.15 4.78 -2.80
N TRP A 43 42.11 4.81 -1.46
CA TRP A 43 41.13 5.56 -0.68
C TRP A 43 41.25 7.09 -0.83
N ARG A 44 42.47 7.64 -1.01
CA ARG A 44 42.64 9.08 -1.31
C ARG A 44 42.07 9.45 -2.66
N ARG A 45 42.20 8.59 -3.68
CA ARG A 45 41.51 8.79 -4.96
C ARG A 45 40.01 8.71 -4.77
N SER A 46 39.50 7.75 -4.01
CA SER A 46 38.06 7.63 -3.76
C SER A 46 37.47 8.83 -3.00
N VAL A 47 38.19 9.40 -2.02
CA VAL A 47 37.74 10.58 -1.27
C VAL A 47 37.86 11.86 -2.09
N VAL A 48 38.95 12.06 -2.82
CA VAL A 48 39.09 13.21 -3.74
C VAL A 48 38.10 13.12 -4.89
N HIS A 49 37.87 11.93 -5.44
CA HIS A 49 36.87 11.67 -6.47
C HIS A 49 35.43 11.83 -5.94
N PHE A 50 35.16 11.45 -4.69
CA PHE A 50 33.88 11.71 -4.02
C PHE A 50 33.66 13.21 -3.76
N LEU A 51 34.68 13.92 -3.30
CA LEU A 51 34.63 15.38 -3.11
C LEU A 51 34.52 16.14 -4.45
N GLN A 52 35.12 15.61 -5.53
CA GLN A 52 34.95 16.11 -6.90
C GLN A 52 33.57 15.77 -7.48
N MET A 53 32.96 14.64 -7.11
CA MET A 53 31.57 14.28 -7.46
C MET A 53 30.53 15.08 -6.66
N ALA A 54 30.89 15.56 -5.48
CA ALA A 54 30.05 16.38 -4.61
C ALA A 54 30.15 17.90 -4.92
N ASP A 55 31.04 18.30 -5.85
CA ASP A 55 31.12 19.67 -6.31
C ASP A 55 29.88 19.98 -7.19
N PRO A 56 29.02 20.95 -6.82
CA PRO A 56 27.75 21.22 -7.49
C PRO A 56 27.86 21.65 -8.97
N THR A 57 29.10 21.76 -9.46
CA THR A 57 29.43 22.18 -10.81
C THR A 57 29.51 21.03 -11.82
N TRP A 58 29.48 19.75 -11.45
CA TRP A 58 29.68 18.64 -12.41
C TRP A 58 28.66 17.49 -12.25
N SER A 59 28.03 17.10 -13.36
CA SER A 59 27.56 15.72 -13.54
C SER A 59 27.95 15.27 -14.95
N CYS A 60 28.34 14.00 -15.05
CA CYS A 60 28.95 13.38 -16.21
C CYS A 60 28.22 13.75 -17.51
N ARG A 61 28.96 14.41 -18.44
CA ARG A 61 28.69 14.62 -19.87
C ARG A 61 28.19 15.99 -20.36
N GLU A 62 27.95 17.00 -19.51
CA GLU A 62 27.69 18.39 -19.98
C GLU A 62 28.65 19.39 -19.33
N THR A 63 29.41 20.13 -20.14
CA THR A 63 30.22 21.29 -19.71
C THR A 63 29.31 22.36 -19.11
N ARG A 64 29.20 22.43 -17.77
CA ARG A 64 28.41 23.47 -17.09
C ARG A 64 29.12 24.82 -17.21
N ARG A 65 28.41 25.86 -17.67
CA ARG A 65 28.83 27.26 -17.43
C ARG A 65 28.62 27.59 -15.95
N ALA A 66 29.55 28.33 -15.35
CA ALA A 66 29.37 28.84 -14.00
C ALA A 66 28.10 29.70 -13.94
N LEU A 67 27.19 29.36 -13.02
CA LEU A 67 25.97 30.12 -12.78
C LEU A 67 26.33 31.50 -12.23
N GLU A 68 25.67 32.56 -12.72
CA GLU A 68 25.96 33.92 -12.25
C GLU A 68 25.73 34.06 -10.74
N PRO A 69 26.61 34.77 -10.00
CA PRO A 69 26.49 34.94 -8.55
C PRO A 69 25.14 35.52 -8.10
N GLY A 70 24.58 36.46 -8.88
CA GLY A 70 23.27 37.06 -8.60
C GLY A 70 22.12 36.06 -8.74
N MET A 71 22.25 35.07 -9.63
CA MET A 71 21.28 33.99 -9.80
C MET A 71 21.35 33.00 -8.62
N LEU A 72 22.55 32.64 -8.19
CA LEU A 72 22.77 31.77 -7.02
C LEU A 72 22.17 32.37 -5.74
N GLU A 73 22.19 33.70 -5.60
CA GLU A 73 21.55 34.37 -4.47
C GLU A 73 20.03 34.21 -4.47
N LYS A 74 19.38 34.41 -5.63
CA LYS A 74 17.93 34.26 -5.76
C LYS A 74 17.46 32.83 -5.51
N MET A 75 18.22 31.84 -6.00
CA MET A 75 17.94 30.40 -5.81
C MET A 75 17.85 29.97 -4.33
N LYS A 76 18.44 30.72 -3.39
CA LYS A 76 18.39 30.37 -1.96
C LYS A 76 16.98 30.41 -1.35
N SER A 77 16.02 31.04 -2.02
CA SER A 77 14.69 31.33 -1.45
C SER A 77 13.50 30.77 -2.24
N THR A 78 13.73 30.14 -3.38
CA THR A 78 12.68 29.82 -4.37
C THR A 78 12.13 28.39 -4.29
N TYR A 79 12.93 27.40 -3.90
CA TYR A 79 12.54 25.98 -3.70
C TYR A 79 11.84 25.29 -4.90
N TRP A 80 12.09 25.70 -6.14
CA TRP A 80 11.54 25.05 -7.33
C TRP A 80 12.17 23.67 -7.58
N LEU A 81 13.50 23.61 -7.55
CA LEU A 81 14.27 22.39 -7.78
C LEU A 81 14.06 21.42 -6.61
N THR A 82 14.06 21.98 -5.39
CA THR A 82 13.79 21.22 -4.17
C THR A 82 12.41 20.56 -4.21
N ARG A 83 11.38 21.28 -4.68
CA ARG A 83 10.04 20.73 -4.87
C ARG A 83 10.03 19.54 -5.83
N ILE A 84 10.78 19.59 -6.93
CA ILE A 84 10.84 18.47 -7.89
C ILE A 84 11.46 17.22 -7.23
N VAL A 85 12.54 17.38 -6.47
CA VAL A 85 13.17 16.28 -5.73
C VAL A 85 12.19 15.69 -4.71
N PHE A 86 11.52 16.55 -3.95
CA PHE A 86 10.54 16.14 -2.95
C PHE A 86 9.35 15.38 -3.53
N ILE A 87 8.72 15.88 -4.60
CA ILE A 87 7.56 15.22 -5.22
C ILE A 87 7.95 13.86 -5.79
N ARG A 88 9.14 13.74 -6.37
CA ARG A 88 9.67 12.44 -6.85
C ARG A 88 9.89 11.47 -5.70
N ALA A 89 10.52 11.92 -4.62
CA ALA A 89 10.77 11.09 -3.45
C ALA A 89 9.45 10.68 -2.76
N LEU A 90 8.49 11.59 -2.64
CA LEU A 90 7.16 11.30 -2.09
C LEU A 90 6.39 10.31 -2.97
N SER A 91 6.46 10.48 -4.30
CA SER A 91 5.85 9.55 -5.26
C SER A 91 6.47 8.15 -5.16
N PHE A 92 7.78 8.05 -4.91
CA PHE A 92 8.43 6.78 -4.64
C PHE A 92 7.93 6.12 -3.35
N VAL A 93 7.75 6.89 -2.26
CA VAL A 93 7.18 6.34 -1.02
C VAL A 93 5.73 5.90 -1.21
N TYR A 94 4.89 6.69 -1.89
CA TYR A 94 3.53 6.28 -2.26
C TYR A 94 3.52 5.00 -3.09
N PHE A 95 4.39 4.89 -4.09
CA PHE A 95 4.52 3.69 -4.90
C PHE A 95 4.82 2.46 -4.03
N VAL A 96 5.79 2.55 -3.12
CA VAL A 96 6.12 1.46 -2.20
C VAL A 96 4.95 1.14 -1.26
N ALA A 97 4.31 2.15 -0.69
CA ALA A 97 3.20 1.97 0.24
C ALA A 97 1.99 1.29 -0.41
N PHE A 98 1.64 1.69 -1.63
CA PHE A 98 0.59 1.02 -2.42
C PHE A 98 1.01 -0.37 -2.91
N LEU A 99 2.29 -0.59 -3.22
CA LEU A 99 2.80 -1.92 -3.56
C LEU A 99 2.73 -2.89 -2.37
N VAL A 100 3.08 -2.42 -1.18
CA VAL A 100 2.92 -3.15 0.09
C VAL A 100 1.45 -3.51 0.32
N ALA A 101 0.54 -2.56 0.08
CA ALA A 101 -0.90 -2.78 0.21
C ALA A 101 -1.42 -3.81 -0.80
N PHE A 102 -1.06 -3.67 -2.08
CA PHE A 102 -1.47 -4.56 -3.16
C PHE A 102 -1.03 -6.00 -2.93
N ASN A 103 0.25 -6.21 -2.59
CA ASN A 103 0.81 -7.56 -2.46
C ASN A 103 0.30 -8.33 -1.23
N GLN A 104 -0.12 -7.64 -0.16
CA GLN A 104 -0.55 -8.28 1.09
C GLN A 104 -2.07 -8.20 1.31
N ALA A 105 -2.80 -7.44 0.47
CA ALA A 105 -4.24 -7.24 0.59
C ALA A 105 -5.02 -8.54 0.73
N GLN A 106 -4.80 -9.53 -0.15
CA GLN A 106 -5.58 -10.77 -0.17
C GLN A 106 -5.46 -11.56 1.14
N GLY A 107 -4.25 -11.72 1.66
CA GLY A 107 -4.00 -12.49 2.89
C GLY A 107 -4.37 -11.75 4.16
N LEU A 108 -4.24 -10.42 4.19
CA LEU A 108 -4.50 -9.63 5.41
C LEU A 108 -5.98 -9.25 5.54
N ILE A 109 -6.57 -8.68 4.48
CA ILE A 109 -7.89 -8.04 4.51
C ILE A 109 -8.86 -8.52 3.42
N GLY A 110 -8.45 -9.45 2.55
CA GLY A 110 -9.34 -10.05 1.56
C GLY A 110 -10.45 -10.89 2.19
N SER A 111 -11.38 -11.36 1.36
CA SER A 111 -12.51 -12.21 1.78
C SER A 111 -12.08 -13.49 2.51
N ASP A 112 -10.96 -14.09 2.10
CA ASP A 112 -10.31 -15.23 2.74
C ASP A 112 -9.13 -14.83 3.66
N GLY A 113 -8.93 -13.54 3.89
CA GLY A 113 -7.84 -13.02 4.72
C GLY A 113 -8.03 -13.23 6.22
N ILE A 114 -7.03 -12.81 6.99
CA ILE A 114 -7.03 -12.91 8.47
C ILE A 114 -8.11 -12.00 9.10
N LEU A 115 -8.21 -10.75 8.62
CA LEU A 115 -9.19 -9.75 9.05
C LEU A 115 -9.99 -9.22 7.86
N PRO A 116 -11.06 -9.91 7.43
CA PRO A 116 -11.81 -9.52 6.23
C PRO A 116 -12.33 -8.08 6.29
N ALA A 117 -11.96 -7.29 5.27
CA ALA A 117 -12.37 -5.90 5.11
C ALA A 117 -13.89 -5.74 4.99
N GLN A 118 -14.57 -6.70 4.33
CA GLN A 118 -16.01 -6.67 4.15
C GLN A 118 -16.75 -6.66 5.49
N THR A 119 -16.39 -7.59 6.39
CA THR A 119 -16.99 -7.66 7.73
C THR A 119 -16.76 -6.38 8.53
N HIS A 120 -15.56 -5.79 8.40
CA HIS A 120 -15.24 -4.52 9.06
C HIS A 120 -16.08 -3.36 8.51
N ALA A 121 -16.10 -3.17 7.19
CA ALA A 121 -16.88 -2.12 6.55
C ALA A 121 -18.38 -2.25 6.84
N ASP A 122 -18.92 -3.46 6.83
CA ASP A 122 -20.33 -3.72 7.14
C ASP A 122 -20.64 -3.45 8.61
N SER A 123 -19.76 -3.83 9.53
CA SER A 123 -19.91 -3.50 10.97
C SER A 123 -19.92 -1.99 11.22
N ILE A 124 -19.05 -1.23 10.53
CA ILE A 124 -19.01 0.23 10.63
C ILE A 124 -20.28 0.85 10.06
N ARG A 125 -20.76 0.35 8.92
CA ARG A 125 -22.02 0.81 8.30
C ARG A 125 -23.22 0.55 9.20
N GLU A 126 -23.25 -0.57 9.90
CA GLU A 126 -24.30 -0.90 10.86
C GLU A 126 -24.25 0.00 12.09
N VAL A 127 -23.08 0.15 12.71
CA VAL A 127 -22.89 1.03 13.90
C VAL A 127 -23.25 2.48 13.58
N LEU A 128 -22.91 2.95 12.37
CA LEU A 128 -23.16 4.32 11.96
C LEU A 128 -24.49 4.48 11.21
N ALA A 129 -25.35 3.46 11.10
CA ALA A 129 -26.52 3.50 10.19
C ALA A 129 -27.42 4.73 10.42
N GLU A 130 -27.69 5.06 11.69
CA GLU A 130 -28.56 6.17 12.12
C GLU A 130 -27.87 7.55 12.14
N GLU A 131 -26.54 7.59 11.98
CA GLU A 131 -25.76 8.85 12.02
C GLU A 131 -25.81 9.62 10.69
N ASP A 132 -25.54 10.93 10.76
CA ASP A 132 -25.45 11.78 9.58
C ASP A 132 -24.27 11.36 8.65
N THR A 133 -24.43 11.62 7.35
CA THR A 133 -23.45 11.26 6.32
C THR A 133 -22.06 11.85 6.60
N TRP A 134 -22.01 13.06 7.16
CA TRP A 134 -20.74 13.68 7.50
C TRP A 134 -20.05 13.02 8.71
N THR A 135 -20.83 12.63 9.71
CA THR A 135 -20.33 11.85 10.85
C THR A 135 -19.77 10.51 10.36
N LYS A 136 -20.46 9.86 9.41
CA LYS A 136 -19.96 8.65 8.73
C LYS A 136 -18.60 8.86 8.06
N ILE A 137 -18.46 9.93 7.27
CA ILE A 137 -17.20 10.27 6.57
C ILE A 137 -16.06 10.54 7.55
N LYS A 138 -16.33 11.19 8.68
CA LYS A 138 -15.31 11.44 9.70
C LYS A 138 -14.88 10.20 10.46
N ALA A 139 -15.84 9.36 10.83
CA ALA A 139 -15.54 8.13 11.55
C ALA A 139 -14.79 7.13 10.66
N PHE A 140 -15.10 7.14 9.36
CA PHE A 140 -14.49 6.23 8.39
C PHE A 140 -14.19 6.96 7.07
N PRO A 141 -13.11 7.76 7.00
CA PRO A 141 -12.76 8.52 5.81
C PRO A 141 -12.22 7.57 4.73
N SER A 142 -13.12 6.97 3.97
CA SER A 142 -12.78 5.96 2.99
C SER A 142 -13.76 5.92 1.84
N LEU A 143 -13.26 5.65 0.63
CA LEU A 143 -14.10 5.35 -0.53
C LEU A 143 -14.97 4.10 -0.31
N PHE A 144 -14.59 3.21 0.61
CA PHE A 144 -15.39 2.03 1.00
C PHE A 144 -16.70 2.38 1.73
N LEU A 145 -16.98 3.65 2.04
CA LEU A 145 -18.34 4.06 2.40
C LEU A 145 -19.31 3.93 1.22
N PHE A 146 -18.84 4.24 0.01
CA PHE A 146 -19.64 4.27 -1.21
C PHE A 146 -19.40 3.04 -2.10
N LEU A 147 -18.20 2.47 -2.04
CA LEU A 147 -17.81 1.28 -2.79
C LEU A 147 -17.98 0.00 -1.95
N PRO A 148 -18.34 -1.14 -2.56
CA PRO A 148 -18.34 -2.41 -1.84
C PRO A 148 -16.91 -2.85 -1.50
N ALA A 149 -16.68 -3.26 -0.26
CA ALA A 149 -15.38 -3.76 0.22
C ALA A 149 -15.13 -5.22 -0.20
N ASN A 150 -15.21 -5.49 -1.50
CA ASN A 150 -14.91 -6.79 -2.09
C ASN A 150 -13.44 -6.88 -2.52
N ASP A 151 -12.98 -8.09 -2.83
CA ASP A 151 -11.59 -8.35 -3.24
C ASP A 151 -11.17 -7.51 -4.45
N PHE A 152 -12.08 -7.27 -5.40
CA PHE A 152 -11.80 -6.42 -6.57
C PHE A 152 -11.39 -5.00 -6.17
N TRP A 153 -12.17 -4.32 -5.32
CA TRP A 153 -11.87 -2.93 -4.93
C TRP A 153 -10.66 -2.82 -4.00
N ILE A 154 -10.46 -3.82 -3.14
CA ILE A 154 -9.30 -3.88 -2.24
C ILE A 154 -7.99 -3.99 -3.03
N HIS A 155 -7.98 -4.63 -4.20
CA HIS A 155 -6.83 -4.67 -5.10
C HIS A 155 -6.77 -3.50 -6.09
N CYS A 156 -7.92 -3.05 -6.59
CA CYS A 156 -8.03 -1.99 -7.59
C CYS A 156 -7.53 -0.63 -7.07
N LEU A 157 -7.89 -0.24 -5.84
CA LEU A 157 -7.48 1.06 -5.28
C LEU A 157 -5.96 1.18 -5.08
N PRO A 158 -5.26 0.20 -4.45
CA PRO A 158 -3.80 0.20 -4.42
C PRO A 158 -3.15 0.13 -5.79
N PHE A 159 -3.70 -0.66 -6.73
CA PHE A 159 -3.17 -0.74 -8.09
C PHE A 159 -3.23 0.61 -8.82
N LEU A 160 -4.33 1.34 -8.68
CA LEU A 160 -4.44 2.69 -9.22
C LEU A 160 -3.46 3.64 -8.56
N GLY A 161 -3.27 3.52 -7.24
CA GLY A 161 -2.24 4.25 -6.49
C GLY A 161 -0.81 3.99 -7.01
N ILE A 162 -0.47 2.73 -7.32
CA ILE A 162 0.80 2.34 -7.95
C ILE A 162 0.97 3.07 -9.29
N LEU A 163 -0.05 3.02 -10.16
CA LEU A 163 0.03 3.62 -11.49
C LEU A 163 0.22 5.15 -11.41
N VAL A 164 -0.61 5.82 -10.61
CA VAL A 164 -0.58 7.28 -10.49
C VAL A 164 0.72 7.76 -9.84
N SER A 165 1.21 7.07 -8.82
CA SER A 165 2.48 7.40 -8.15
C SER A 165 3.69 7.18 -9.07
N LEU A 166 3.70 6.10 -9.86
CA LEU A 166 4.75 5.84 -10.85
C LEU A 166 4.79 6.93 -11.92
N VAL A 167 3.63 7.27 -12.51
CA VAL A 167 3.53 8.33 -13.52
C VAL A 167 3.99 9.67 -12.96
N THR A 168 3.55 10.02 -11.75
CA THR A 168 3.94 11.28 -11.08
C THR A 168 5.44 11.33 -10.79
N GLY A 169 6.02 10.22 -10.33
CA GLY A 169 7.46 10.09 -10.07
C GLY A 169 8.31 10.25 -11.34
N VAL A 170 7.90 9.62 -12.45
CA VAL A 170 8.61 9.70 -13.74
C VAL A 170 8.54 11.11 -14.33
N LEU A 171 7.35 11.71 -14.35
CA LEU A 171 7.16 13.06 -14.90
C LEU A 171 7.90 14.11 -14.05
N GLY A 172 7.97 13.93 -12.73
CA GLY A 172 8.60 14.88 -11.80
C GLY A 172 7.90 16.24 -11.71
N GLY A 173 6.73 16.37 -12.34
CA GLY A 173 5.78 17.47 -12.20
C GLY A 173 4.43 16.86 -11.86
N SER A 174 3.75 17.41 -10.86
CA SER A 174 2.45 16.94 -10.40
C SER A 174 1.46 18.09 -10.34
N ASN A 175 0.19 17.72 -10.25
CA ASN A 175 -0.93 18.63 -10.08
C ASN A 175 -1.50 18.43 -8.66
N GLY A 176 -1.93 19.50 -7.99
CA GLY A 176 -2.61 19.43 -6.70
C GLY A 176 -3.78 18.44 -6.68
N PHE A 177 -4.55 18.32 -7.77
CA PHE A 177 -5.63 17.33 -7.89
C PHE A 177 -5.12 15.89 -7.93
N VAL A 178 -3.97 15.64 -8.55
CA VAL A 178 -3.35 14.31 -8.59
C VAL A 178 -2.81 13.93 -7.21
N MET A 179 -2.18 14.87 -6.51
CA MET A 179 -1.74 14.66 -5.13
C MET A 179 -2.94 14.42 -4.19
N LEU A 180 -4.04 15.16 -4.37
CA LEU A 180 -5.27 14.95 -3.62
C LEU A 180 -5.86 13.57 -3.90
N PHE A 181 -5.84 13.13 -5.17
CA PHE A 181 -6.31 11.81 -5.54
C PHE A 181 -5.48 10.69 -4.90
N LEU A 182 -4.14 10.79 -4.95
CA LEU A 182 -3.24 9.85 -4.25
C LEU A 182 -3.51 9.82 -2.75
N TRP A 183 -3.74 10.99 -2.14
CA TRP A 183 -4.07 11.12 -0.74
C TRP A 183 -5.40 10.42 -0.39
N ILE A 184 -6.46 10.61 -1.18
CA ILE A 184 -7.76 9.93 -0.98
C ILE A 184 -7.64 8.42 -1.13
N LEU A 185 -6.89 7.94 -2.13
CA LEU A 185 -6.64 6.52 -2.33
C LEU A 185 -5.93 5.93 -1.11
N TYR A 186 -4.90 6.61 -0.61
CA TYR A 186 -4.14 6.13 0.55
C TYR A 186 -4.97 6.15 1.83
N GLN A 187 -5.71 7.24 2.08
CA GLN A 187 -6.63 7.33 3.21
C GLN A 187 -7.64 6.19 3.20
N SER A 188 -8.15 5.82 2.01
CA SER A 188 -9.11 4.72 1.88
C SER A 188 -8.52 3.37 2.28
N VAL A 189 -7.27 3.12 1.89
CA VAL A 189 -6.51 1.91 2.27
C VAL A 189 -6.19 1.90 3.76
N ASN A 190 -5.76 3.05 4.32
CA ASN A 190 -5.47 3.19 5.74
C ASN A 190 -6.70 2.89 6.59
N SER A 191 -7.84 3.49 6.26
CA SER A 191 -9.10 3.33 7.00
C SER A 191 -9.61 1.89 7.02
N ILE A 192 -9.57 1.17 5.87
CA ILE A 192 -10.04 -0.24 5.82
C ILE A 192 -9.02 -1.22 6.44
N GLY A 193 -7.78 -0.77 6.60
CA GLY A 193 -6.63 -1.56 6.98
C GLY A 193 -6.62 -2.11 8.40
N GLN A 194 -7.49 -1.60 9.29
CA GLN A 194 -7.59 -2.00 10.71
C GLN A 194 -6.20 -1.95 11.39
N GLU A 195 -5.90 -2.89 12.28
CA GLU A 195 -4.61 -2.99 13.00
C GLU A 195 -3.40 -3.11 12.06
N TRP A 196 -3.59 -3.63 10.85
CA TRP A 196 -2.51 -3.72 9.87
C TRP A 196 -1.98 -2.36 9.43
N TYR A 197 -2.73 -1.27 9.63
CA TYR A 197 -2.37 0.10 9.25
C TYR A 197 -2.40 1.08 10.43
N ALA A 198 -2.41 0.58 11.67
CA ALA A 198 -2.42 1.41 12.88
C ALA A 198 -1.02 1.95 13.27
N PHE A 199 -0.17 2.28 12.30
CA PHE A 199 1.22 2.68 12.54
C PHE A 199 1.44 4.20 12.32
N GLY A 200 2.34 4.80 13.10
CA GLY A 200 2.60 6.25 13.03
C GLY A 200 3.07 6.76 11.67
N TRP A 201 3.78 5.95 10.88
CA TRP A 201 4.21 6.33 9.53
C TRP A 201 3.04 6.40 8.53
N GLU A 202 1.91 5.77 8.81
CA GLU A 202 0.72 5.84 7.97
C GLU A 202 0.10 7.24 8.05
N SER A 203 -0.07 7.73 9.28
CA SER A 203 -0.51 9.10 9.56
C SER A 203 0.52 10.15 9.09
N GLU A 204 1.83 9.85 9.15
CA GLU A 204 2.88 10.73 8.61
C GLU A 204 2.79 10.87 7.08
N LEU A 205 2.56 9.77 6.35
CA LEU A 205 2.37 9.82 4.90
C LEU A 205 1.12 10.61 4.52
N LEU A 206 0.04 10.48 5.29
CA LEU A 206 -1.18 11.28 5.08
C LEU A 206 -0.93 12.77 5.27
N GLU A 207 -0.14 13.16 6.26
CA GLU A 207 0.14 14.57 6.50
C GLU A 207 1.10 15.18 5.46
N ILE A 208 2.17 14.47 5.09
CA ILE A 208 3.08 14.90 4.02
C ILE A 208 2.32 14.97 2.69
N GLY A 209 1.46 13.99 2.44
CA GLY A 209 0.51 13.98 1.33
C GLY A 209 -0.35 15.23 1.29
N PHE A 210 -1.00 15.58 2.40
CA PHE A 210 -1.82 16.78 2.51
C PHE A 210 -1.04 18.07 2.21
N LEU A 211 0.16 18.23 2.79
CA LEU A 211 1.01 19.39 2.50
C LEU A 211 1.44 19.46 1.03
N SER A 212 1.62 18.31 0.37
CA SER A 212 2.03 18.22 -1.03
C SER A 212 0.93 18.64 -2.03
N ILE A 213 -0.35 18.58 -1.63
CA ILE A 213 -1.49 19.05 -2.44
C ILE A 213 -1.30 20.53 -2.79
N TRP A 214 -0.99 21.34 -1.78
CA TRP A 214 -0.82 22.78 -1.90
C TRP A 214 0.55 23.18 -2.47
N LEU A 215 1.53 22.27 -2.39
CA LEU A 215 2.87 22.48 -2.94
C LEU A 215 2.87 22.53 -4.47
N CYS A 216 1.95 21.79 -5.10
CA CYS A 216 1.79 21.66 -6.54
C CYS A 216 0.75 22.65 -7.11
N PRO A 217 0.89 23.11 -8.36
CA PRO A 217 -0.17 23.88 -9.04
C PRO A 217 -1.40 23.00 -9.30
N PHE A 218 -2.61 23.59 -9.27
CA PHE A 218 -3.85 22.86 -9.58
C PHE A 218 -4.19 22.78 -11.08
N TRP A 219 -3.66 23.70 -11.89
CA TRP A 219 -4.07 23.86 -13.30
C TRP A 219 -2.91 23.65 -14.29
N SER A 220 -1.78 23.11 -13.83
CA SER A 220 -0.61 22.86 -14.67
C SER A 220 0.10 21.58 -14.27
N PHE A 221 0.64 20.86 -15.26
CA PHE A 221 1.55 19.71 -15.05
C PHE A 221 3.02 20.09 -15.26
N SER A 222 3.31 21.39 -15.42
CA SER A 222 4.69 21.86 -15.59
C SER A 222 5.52 21.56 -14.34
N ARG A 223 6.79 21.19 -14.54
CA ARG A 223 7.79 21.06 -13.45
C ARG A 223 8.16 22.42 -12.86
N LEU A 224 8.18 23.44 -13.70
CA LEU A 224 8.53 24.82 -13.37
C LEU A 224 7.41 25.78 -13.83
N PRO A 225 6.22 25.73 -13.20
CA PRO A 225 5.08 26.58 -13.54
C PRO A 225 5.34 28.04 -13.15
N ALA A 226 5.58 28.95 -14.10
CA ALA A 226 5.90 30.36 -13.82
C ALA A 226 4.88 31.08 -12.91
N SER A 227 3.59 30.70 -13.01
CA SER A 227 2.49 31.27 -12.24
C SER A 227 2.40 30.75 -10.79
N TRP A 228 3.09 29.67 -10.44
CA TRP A 228 2.96 29.01 -9.13
C TRP A 228 4.30 28.82 -8.40
N PRO A 229 4.87 29.90 -7.84
CA PRO A 229 6.04 29.81 -6.97
C PRO A 229 5.76 28.93 -5.76
N THR A 230 6.75 28.12 -5.37
CA THR A 230 6.66 27.18 -4.25
C THR A 230 6.15 27.88 -2.99
N PRO A 231 4.99 27.45 -2.45
CA PRO A 231 4.42 28.09 -1.27
C PRO A 231 5.33 27.92 -0.05
N LYS A 232 5.73 29.04 0.55
CA LYS A 232 6.71 29.01 1.65
C LYS A 232 6.11 28.42 2.92
N ILE A 233 4.79 28.54 3.08
CA ILE A 233 4.09 27.88 4.18
C ILE A 233 4.17 26.35 4.09
N CYS A 234 4.16 25.75 2.90
CA CYS A 234 4.30 24.30 2.76
C CYS A 234 5.72 23.85 3.10
N VAL A 235 6.73 24.64 2.71
CA VAL A 235 8.14 24.43 3.11
C VAL A 235 8.27 24.52 4.64
N TRP A 236 7.65 25.53 5.26
CA TRP A 236 7.66 25.69 6.72
C TRP A 236 6.85 24.62 7.44
N GLY A 237 5.71 24.20 6.90
CA GLY A 237 4.88 23.11 7.43
C GLY A 237 5.63 21.79 7.45
N ASN A 238 6.39 21.48 6.40
CA ASN A 238 7.30 20.32 6.39
C ASN A 238 8.40 20.46 7.46
N ARG A 239 9.00 21.64 7.62
CA ARG A 239 9.99 21.89 8.69
C ARG A 239 9.39 21.74 10.08
N TRP A 240 8.15 22.18 10.28
CA TRP A 240 7.41 22.03 11.52
C TRP A 240 7.10 20.55 11.81
N LEU A 241 6.63 19.80 10.81
CA LEU A 241 6.46 18.35 10.88
C LEU A 241 7.76 17.65 11.29
N LEU A 242 8.88 17.93 10.62
CA LEU A 242 10.16 17.33 10.98
C LEU A 242 10.60 17.71 12.40
N PHE A 243 10.42 18.98 12.79
CA PHE A 243 10.74 19.43 14.14
C PHE A 243 9.98 18.62 15.20
N ARG A 244 8.65 18.53 15.08
CA ARG A 244 7.83 17.83 16.07
C ARG A 244 8.01 16.32 16.03
N LEU A 245 8.33 15.75 14.87
CA LEU A 245 8.66 14.33 14.73
C LEU A 245 9.94 14.01 15.49
N MET A 246 11.04 14.71 15.20
CA MET A 246 12.33 14.46 15.84
C MET A 246 12.30 14.76 17.34
N LEU A 247 11.72 15.91 17.72
CA LEU A 247 11.59 16.29 19.12
C LEU A 247 10.66 15.35 19.89
N GLY A 248 9.54 14.94 19.29
CA GLY A 248 8.60 13.99 19.88
C GLY A 248 9.23 12.62 20.12
N ALA A 249 10.05 12.13 19.19
CA ALA A 249 10.81 10.89 19.33
C ALA A 249 11.90 10.99 20.42
N GLY A 250 12.63 12.10 20.51
CA GLY A 250 13.63 12.28 21.57
C GLY A 250 13.03 12.46 22.97
N LEU A 251 11.95 13.24 23.08
CA LEU A 251 11.30 13.49 24.38
C LEU A 251 10.65 12.23 24.95
N ILE A 252 10.04 11.37 24.12
CA ILE A 252 9.42 10.14 24.62
C ILE A 252 10.49 9.16 25.15
N LYS A 253 11.65 9.07 24.50
CA LYS A 253 12.79 8.26 24.97
C LYS A 253 13.28 8.72 26.34
N LEU A 254 13.45 10.03 26.52
CA LEU A 254 13.89 10.61 27.78
C LEU A 254 12.88 10.49 28.94
N ARG A 255 11.59 10.41 28.63
CA ARG A 255 10.51 10.44 29.64
C ARG A 255 10.00 9.06 30.04
N ASN A 256 10.04 8.08 29.14
CA ASN A 256 9.26 6.86 29.29
C ASN A 256 10.06 5.65 29.81
N ASP A 257 11.38 5.62 29.62
CA ASP A 257 12.22 4.47 30.00
C ASP A 257 13.59 4.93 30.50
N SER A 258 14.01 4.39 31.66
CA SER A 258 15.29 4.73 32.29
C SER A 258 16.49 4.21 31.49
N LEU A 259 16.30 3.20 30.62
CA LEU A 259 17.40 2.68 29.78
C LEU A 259 18.00 3.76 28.86
N TRP A 260 17.19 4.73 28.43
CA TRP A 260 17.68 5.87 27.63
C TRP A 260 18.48 6.86 28.47
N THR A 261 18.06 7.12 29.71
CA THR A 261 18.78 8.01 30.63
C THR A 261 20.06 7.38 31.18
N ASP A 262 20.06 6.06 31.33
CA ASP A 262 21.21 5.26 31.80
C ASP A 262 22.20 4.94 30.66
N LEU A 263 21.93 5.38 29.44
CA LEU A 263 22.75 5.18 28.24
C LEU A 263 22.95 3.71 27.82
N THR A 264 22.08 2.80 28.26
CA THR A 264 22.14 1.35 27.98
C THR A 264 21.13 0.89 26.92
N ALA A 265 20.21 1.77 26.48
CA ALA A 265 19.16 1.43 25.52
C ALA A 265 19.68 0.73 24.24
N LEU A 266 20.78 1.22 23.65
CA LEU A 266 21.33 0.65 22.42
C LEU A 266 22.10 -0.66 22.62
N ASP A 267 22.42 -1.05 23.86
CA ASP A 267 22.97 -2.38 24.14
C ASP A 267 21.96 -3.48 23.78
N TYR A 268 20.66 -3.19 23.93
CA TYR A 268 19.58 -4.14 23.67
C TYR A 268 18.87 -3.89 22.35
N HIS A 269 18.64 -2.62 21.99
CA HIS A 269 17.78 -2.24 20.87
C HIS A 269 18.13 -2.93 19.54
N TYR A 270 19.41 -3.09 19.23
CA TYR A 270 19.82 -3.71 17.97
C TYR A 270 19.40 -5.17 17.82
N GLU A 271 19.38 -5.90 18.94
CA GLU A 271 18.91 -7.29 19.00
C GLU A 271 17.39 -7.34 19.06
N THR A 272 16.75 -6.47 19.84
CA THR A 272 15.33 -6.59 20.19
C THR A 272 14.37 -5.83 19.26
N MET A 273 14.87 -5.06 18.28
CA MET A 273 14.05 -4.33 17.30
C MET A 273 13.12 -5.24 16.46
N PRO A 274 12.04 -4.73 15.84
CA PRO A 274 11.06 -5.58 15.16
C PRO A 274 11.65 -6.50 14.09
N ILE A 275 12.30 -5.92 13.08
CA ILE A 275 12.91 -6.65 11.96
C ILE A 275 14.38 -6.23 11.83
N PRO A 276 15.31 -6.90 12.55
CA PRO A 276 16.72 -6.62 12.43
C PRO A 276 17.24 -6.96 11.03
N ASN A 277 18.32 -6.31 10.64
CA ASN A 277 19.04 -6.56 9.41
C ASN A 277 20.45 -7.10 9.72
N PRO A 278 21.25 -7.49 8.71
CA PRO A 278 22.59 -8.01 8.96
C PRO A 278 23.52 -7.02 9.67
N PHE A 279 23.34 -5.73 9.45
CA PHE A 279 24.10 -4.67 10.12
C PHE A 279 23.71 -4.49 11.58
N SER A 280 22.46 -4.78 11.95
CA SER A 280 21.99 -4.77 13.35
C SER A 280 22.86 -5.68 14.22
N TRP A 281 23.25 -6.86 13.74
CA TRP A 281 24.17 -7.76 14.44
C TRP A 281 25.54 -7.12 14.67
N TYR A 282 26.11 -6.47 13.65
CA TYR A 282 27.40 -5.78 13.77
C TYR A 282 27.34 -4.59 14.72
N MET A 283 26.20 -3.89 14.73
CA MET A 283 25.97 -2.78 15.65
C MET A 283 25.82 -3.30 17.08
N HIS A 284 25.05 -4.36 17.31
CA HIS A 284 24.85 -4.97 18.63
C HIS A 284 26.16 -5.46 19.28
N ASN A 285 27.09 -6.00 18.49
CA ASN A 285 28.35 -6.52 19.01
C ASN A 285 29.42 -5.44 19.30
N GLN A 286 29.06 -4.17 19.25
CA GLN A 286 29.97 -3.09 19.64
C GLN A 286 30.10 -3.00 21.17
N SER A 287 31.18 -2.37 21.64
CA SER A 287 31.36 -2.13 23.07
C SER A 287 30.28 -1.18 23.61
N HIS A 288 29.90 -1.35 24.88
CA HIS A 288 28.97 -0.44 25.56
C HIS A 288 29.35 1.06 25.42
N THR A 289 30.65 1.41 25.43
CA THR A 289 31.09 2.80 25.20
C THR A 289 30.65 3.36 23.85
N ALA A 290 30.64 2.53 22.80
CA ALA A 290 30.17 2.92 21.48
C ALA A 290 28.64 3.11 21.46
N HIS A 291 27.90 2.22 22.14
CA HIS A 291 26.46 2.37 22.31
C HIS A 291 26.08 3.61 23.12
N ALA A 292 26.74 3.85 24.25
CA ALA A 292 26.52 5.05 25.06
C ALA A 292 26.78 6.32 24.24
N PHE A 293 27.84 6.35 23.43
CA PHE A 293 28.11 7.45 22.50
C PHE A 293 26.97 7.63 21.47
N GLN A 294 26.49 6.54 20.87
CA GLN A 294 25.36 6.58 19.93
C GLN A 294 24.07 7.05 20.60
N VAL A 295 23.81 6.65 21.85
CA VAL A 295 22.66 7.15 22.63
C VAL A 295 22.79 8.66 22.84
N ILE A 296 23.97 9.17 23.20
CA ILE A 296 24.20 10.63 23.34
C ILE A 296 23.96 11.33 22.00
N VAL A 297 24.49 10.81 20.89
CA VAL A 297 24.28 11.36 19.55
C VAL A 297 22.78 11.36 19.20
N ASN A 298 22.06 10.28 19.49
CA ASN A 298 20.61 10.19 19.32
C ASN A 298 19.91 11.33 20.08
N HIS A 299 20.20 11.51 21.37
CA HIS A 299 19.61 12.60 22.16
C HIS A 299 19.93 13.99 21.61
N VAL A 300 21.16 14.23 21.15
CA VAL A 300 21.53 15.53 20.57
C VAL A 300 20.79 15.79 19.26
N VAL A 301 20.73 14.80 18.37
CA VAL A 301 20.10 14.94 17.05
C VAL A 301 18.57 15.03 17.14
N GLU A 302 17.96 14.35 18.12
CA GLU A 302 16.51 14.32 18.33
C GLU A 302 16.01 15.45 19.23
N CYS A 303 16.78 15.92 20.23
CA CYS A 303 16.30 16.94 21.16
C CYS A 303 16.90 18.34 20.90
N VAL A 304 18.13 18.45 20.39
CA VAL A 304 18.81 19.75 20.25
C VAL A 304 18.78 20.24 18.80
N PHE A 305 19.16 19.40 17.85
CA PHE A 305 19.28 19.80 16.46
C PHE A 305 17.96 20.14 15.76
N PRO A 306 16.76 19.66 16.18
CA PRO A 306 15.53 20.09 15.54
C PRO A 306 15.28 21.59 15.69
N PHE A 307 15.76 22.24 16.75
CA PHE A 307 15.65 23.69 16.89
C PHE A 307 16.35 24.44 15.75
N LEU A 308 17.42 23.88 15.17
CA LEU A 308 18.09 24.43 13.98
C LEU A 308 17.15 24.48 12.76
N LEU A 309 16.15 23.61 12.71
CA LEU A 309 15.16 23.54 11.63
C LEU A 309 14.17 24.69 11.68
N LEU A 310 13.90 25.28 12.84
CA LEU A 310 12.96 26.41 12.99
C LEU A 310 13.64 27.76 12.82
N ILE A 311 14.94 27.79 13.13
CA ILE A 311 15.77 28.97 13.07
C ILE A 311 15.89 29.51 11.63
N PRO A 312 15.80 30.84 11.39
CA PRO A 312 15.76 31.41 10.05
C PRO A 312 17.13 31.49 9.35
N PHE A 313 18.25 31.21 10.03
CA PHE A 313 19.57 31.22 9.39
C PHE A 313 19.70 30.06 8.40
N ARG A 314 20.14 30.38 7.17
CA ARG A 314 20.39 29.39 6.12
C ARG A 314 21.32 28.27 6.56
N GLN A 315 22.45 28.62 7.19
CA GLN A 315 23.46 27.63 7.59
C GLN A 315 22.92 26.67 8.64
N CYS A 316 22.23 27.17 9.67
CA CYS A 316 21.59 26.32 10.67
C CYS A 316 20.55 25.37 10.05
N ARG A 317 19.72 25.89 9.14
CA ARG A 317 18.73 25.08 8.42
C ARG A 317 19.38 23.98 7.58
N LEU A 318 20.44 24.29 6.84
CA LEU A 318 21.16 23.29 6.02
C LEU A 318 21.86 22.24 6.89
N VAL A 319 22.57 22.66 7.94
CA VAL A 319 23.23 21.75 8.88
C VAL A 319 22.21 20.86 9.59
N GLY A 320 21.12 21.44 10.09
CA GLY A 320 20.03 20.69 10.71
C GLY A 320 19.44 19.67 9.74
N GLY A 321 19.07 20.12 8.54
CA GLY A 321 18.53 19.29 7.46
C GLY A 321 19.42 18.12 7.06
N VAL A 322 20.67 18.40 6.70
CA VAL A 322 21.65 17.37 6.32
C VAL A 322 21.89 16.41 7.48
N THR A 323 21.98 16.91 8.72
CA THR A 323 22.14 16.03 9.87
C THR A 323 20.94 15.10 10.03
N GLN A 324 19.70 15.60 9.88
CA GLN A 324 18.52 14.73 9.93
C GLN A 324 18.54 13.69 8.80
N ILE A 325 18.90 14.06 7.58
CA ILE A 325 19.00 13.11 6.46
C ILE A 325 20.05 12.02 6.74
N LEU A 326 21.24 12.41 7.21
CA LEU A 326 22.31 11.47 7.55
C LEU A 326 21.93 10.57 8.71
N PHE A 327 21.26 11.11 9.72
CA PHE A 327 20.78 10.37 10.88
C PHE A 327 19.74 9.32 10.47
N GLN A 328 18.74 9.69 9.67
CA GLN A 328 17.75 8.75 9.13
C GLN A 328 18.40 7.70 8.22
N GLY A 329 19.40 8.09 7.42
CA GLY A 329 20.21 7.15 6.64
C GLY A 329 20.97 6.13 7.49
N ALA A 330 21.53 6.56 8.63
CA ALA A 330 22.19 5.67 9.60
C ALA A 330 21.19 4.70 10.24
N ILE A 331 19.97 5.15 10.55
CA ILE A 331 18.91 4.28 11.08
C ILE A 331 18.51 3.22 10.04
N ILE A 332 18.28 3.61 8.77
CA ILE A 332 17.98 2.68 7.66
C ILE A 332 19.10 1.64 7.50
N PHE A 333 20.35 2.06 7.63
CA PHE A 333 21.49 1.14 7.56
C PHE A 333 21.48 0.15 8.74
N SER A 334 21.15 0.61 9.95
CA SER A 334 21.23 -0.19 11.17
C SER A 334 20.03 -1.10 11.45
N GLY A 335 18.88 -0.91 10.81
CA GLY A 335 17.68 -1.73 11.01
C GLY A 335 16.58 -1.48 9.98
N ASN A 336 15.60 -2.39 9.88
CA ASN A 336 14.46 -2.20 8.97
C ASN A 336 13.29 -1.57 9.73
N PHE A 337 12.89 -0.35 9.32
CA PHE A 337 11.75 0.38 9.89
C PHE A 337 10.74 0.80 8.82
N SER A 338 10.37 -0.13 7.93
CA SER A 338 9.44 0.16 6.83
C SER A 338 9.94 1.37 6.00
N PHE A 339 9.03 2.25 5.60
CA PHE A 339 9.28 3.54 4.97
C PHE A 339 9.28 4.73 5.97
N LEU A 340 9.22 4.49 7.29
CA LEU A 340 9.22 5.55 8.33
C LEU A 340 10.40 6.52 8.16
N ASN A 341 11.62 5.99 8.11
CA ASN A 341 12.82 6.83 7.99
C ASN A 341 12.85 7.61 6.67
N HIS A 342 12.26 7.05 5.60
CA HIS A 342 12.13 7.74 4.32
C HIS A 342 11.15 8.91 4.42
N LEU A 343 10.04 8.74 5.14
CA LEU A 343 9.10 9.81 5.43
C LEU A 343 9.71 10.92 6.27
N SER A 344 10.64 10.61 7.19
CA SER A 344 11.39 11.64 7.92
C SER A 344 12.43 12.38 7.05
N ILE A 345 12.99 11.72 6.02
CA ILE A 345 13.90 12.36 5.05
C ILE A 345 13.14 13.35 4.15
N LEU A 346 11.90 13.06 3.76
CA LEU A 346 11.10 13.94 2.88
C LEU A 346 10.97 15.39 3.37
N PRO A 347 10.46 15.68 4.58
CA PRO A 347 10.39 17.04 5.09
C PRO A 347 11.78 17.62 5.36
N ALA A 348 12.81 16.79 5.58
CA ALA A 348 14.19 17.27 5.66
C ALA A 348 14.69 17.80 4.32
N LEU A 349 14.23 17.29 3.17
CA LEU A 349 14.55 17.87 1.85
C LEU A 349 14.09 19.33 1.73
N MET A 350 12.99 19.71 2.37
CA MET A 350 12.48 21.09 2.39
C MET A 350 13.37 22.07 3.19
N THR A 351 14.40 21.56 3.85
CA THR A 351 15.43 22.39 4.47
C THR A 351 16.57 22.73 3.51
N LEU A 352 16.69 22.02 2.38
CA LEU A 352 17.72 22.26 1.36
C LEU A 352 17.15 23.28 0.36
N ASP A 353 17.94 24.28 -0.03
CA ASP A 353 17.51 25.28 -1.02
C ASP A 353 17.91 24.91 -2.45
N ASP A 354 17.35 25.59 -3.45
CA ASP A 354 17.63 25.29 -4.87
C ASP A 354 19.11 25.43 -5.21
N ASN A 355 19.81 26.34 -4.53
CA ASN A 355 21.25 26.49 -4.68
C ASN A 355 21.98 25.19 -4.25
N PHE A 356 21.63 24.61 -3.10
CA PHE A 356 22.21 23.36 -2.62
C PHE A 356 21.90 22.17 -3.56
N VAL A 357 20.66 22.03 -4.02
CA VAL A 357 20.25 20.90 -4.87
C VAL A 357 20.53 21.09 -6.37
N SER A 358 21.02 22.26 -6.79
CA SER A 358 21.32 22.58 -8.19
C SER A 358 22.29 21.56 -8.84
N CYS A 359 23.14 20.93 -8.04
CA CYS A 359 24.02 19.84 -8.45
C CYS A 359 23.30 18.67 -9.12
N LEU A 360 22.06 18.37 -8.69
CA LEU A 360 21.29 17.21 -9.14
C LEU A 360 20.61 17.38 -10.51
N PHE A 361 20.63 18.59 -11.08
CA PHE A 361 19.89 18.92 -12.30
C PHE A 361 20.81 19.22 -13.50
N PRO A 362 20.40 18.84 -14.73
CA PRO A 362 21.17 19.12 -15.94
C PRO A 362 21.11 20.61 -16.32
N SER A 363 22.08 21.07 -17.10
CA SER A 363 22.22 22.49 -17.51
C SER A 363 20.94 23.01 -18.18
N LYS A 364 20.29 22.20 -19.02
CA LYS A 364 19.01 22.53 -19.69
C LYS A 364 17.88 22.89 -18.73
N THR A 365 17.85 22.28 -17.54
CA THR A 365 16.81 22.60 -16.53
C THR A 365 17.15 23.90 -15.81
N LEU A 366 18.44 24.16 -15.57
CA LEU A 366 18.92 25.39 -14.95
C LEU A 366 18.75 26.61 -15.89
N GLU A 367 18.96 26.44 -17.19
CA GLU A 367 18.69 27.47 -18.20
C GLU A 367 17.20 27.86 -18.24
N ARG A 368 16.29 26.88 -18.12
CA ARG A 368 14.84 27.16 -18.03
C ARG A 368 14.43 27.87 -16.75
N LEU A 369 15.25 27.77 -15.69
CA LEU A 369 15.01 28.46 -14.41
C LEU A 369 15.48 29.92 -14.46
N GLN A 370 16.47 30.25 -15.29
CA GLN A 370 17.01 31.60 -15.45
C GLN A 370 15.96 32.69 -15.77
N PRO A 371 15.05 32.52 -16.76
CA PRO A 371 14.00 33.52 -17.02
C PRO A 371 13.03 33.67 -15.86
N LEU A 372 12.74 32.58 -15.12
CA LEU A 372 11.89 32.61 -13.93
C LEU A 372 12.53 33.38 -12.77
N LEU A 373 13.86 33.38 -12.69
CA LEU A 373 14.63 34.14 -11.70
C LEU A 373 14.86 35.60 -12.12
N GLN A 374 14.79 35.92 -13.42
CA GLN A 374 14.92 37.27 -13.96
C GLN A 374 13.62 38.08 -13.83
N GLY A 375 12.45 37.44 -13.89
CA GLY A 375 11.16 38.08 -13.59
C GLY A 375 11.09 38.64 -12.16
N CYS A 376 10.17 39.59 -11.93
CA CYS A 376 10.03 40.44 -10.73
C CYS A 376 9.84 39.73 -9.37
N LEU A 377 10.03 38.42 -9.23
CA LEU A 377 9.56 37.62 -8.09
C LEU A 377 10.60 36.65 -7.51
N GLY A 378 11.88 37.07 -7.45
CA GLY A 378 12.98 36.30 -6.86
C GLY A 378 13.37 36.66 -5.42
N ALA A 379 12.72 37.67 -4.82
CA ALA A 379 12.92 38.07 -3.44
C ALA A 379 11.56 38.22 -2.76
N TRP A 380 11.54 38.31 -1.43
CA TRP A 380 10.39 38.79 -0.65
C TRP A 380 9.97 40.25 -0.97
N SER A 381 10.04 40.68 -2.22
CA SER A 381 9.44 41.93 -2.63
C SER A 381 7.95 41.66 -2.82
N LEU A 382 7.11 42.21 -1.94
CA LEU A 382 5.96 42.94 -2.48
C LEU A 382 6.49 43.67 -3.72
N PRO A 383 5.96 43.43 -4.93
CA PRO A 383 6.31 44.21 -6.10
C PRO A 383 6.47 45.66 -5.66
N LYS A 384 7.68 46.23 -5.77
CA LYS A 384 7.93 47.61 -5.29
C LYS A 384 6.94 48.61 -5.90
N HIS A 385 6.28 48.21 -6.99
CA HIS A 385 5.30 48.99 -7.71
C HIS A 385 3.87 48.41 -7.79
N GLN A 386 3.54 47.24 -7.22
CA GLN A 386 2.22 46.63 -7.52
C GLN A 386 1.77 45.47 -6.61
N ALA A 387 1.65 45.69 -5.31
CA ALA A 387 0.92 44.74 -4.44
C ALA A 387 0.02 45.41 -3.40
N TRP A 388 -0.35 46.66 -3.62
CA TRP A 388 -1.43 47.38 -2.95
C TRP A 388 -1.81 48.53 -3.89
N PRO A 389 -3.05 49.05 -3.94
CA PRO A 389 -3.38 50.18 -4.80
C PRO A 389 -2.69 51.39 -4.16
N VAL A 390 -1.51 51.71 -4.66
CA VAL A 390 -0.86 52.98 -4.38
C VAL A 390 -0.88 53.70 -5.70
N ASP A 391 -1.88 54.54 -5.87
CA ASP A 391 -2.22 55.22 -7.12
C ASP A 391 -0.98 55.73 -7.85
N SER A 392 -0.86 55.34 -9.12
CA SER A 392 -0.10 56.07 -10.12
C SER A 392 -0.88 57.36 -10.44
N CYS A 393 -0.27 58.51 -10.21
CA CYS A 393 -0.87 59.81 -10.55
C CYS A 393 -1.20 59.93 -12.05
N SER A 394 -2.45 60.33 -12.30
CA SER A 394 -3.10 61.05 -13.41
C SER A 394 -2.41 61.25 -14.78
N GLU A 395 -3.16 60.84 -15.81
CA GLU A 395 -3.55 61.56 -17.05
C GLU A 395 -2.55 62.48 -17.76
N HIS A 396 -2.23 62.12 -19.01
CA HIS A 396 -2.42 63.03 -20.15
C HIS A 396 -2.67 62.24 -21.44
N THR A 397 -3.79 62.55 -22.08
CA THR A 397 -4.19 62.19 -23.44
C THR A 397 -3.20 62.72 -24.48
N ASN A 398 -2.91 61.94 -25.51
CA ASN A 398 -2.92 62.44 -26.89
C ASN A 398 -3.02 61.30 -27.91
N GLU A 399 -3.87 61.57 -28.90
CA GLU A 399 -4.19 60.80 -30.09
C GLU A 399 -2.95 60.63 -31.00
N HIS A 400 -2.88 59.51 -31.73
CA HIS A 400 -2.69 59.54 -33.19
C HIS A 400 -2.96 58.17 -33.84
N GLN A 401 -3.65 58.26 -34.98
CA GLN A 401 -4.07 57.21 -35.90
C GLN A 401 -2.90 56.62 -36.71
N GLY A 402 -3.04 55.38 -37.20
CA GLY A 402 -2.12 54.83 -38.21
C GLY A 402 -2.26 53.34 -38.53
N VAL A 403 -3.09 53.06 -39.52
CA VAL A 403 -3.42 51.81 -40.25
C VAL A 403 -2.25 50.84 -40.55
N GLY A 404 -2.52 49.52 -40.51
CA GLY A 404 -1.74 48.50 -41.23
C GLY A 404 -2.04 47.03 -40.85
N SER A 405 -3.02 46.41 -41.52
CA SER A 405 -3.42 45.00 -41.35
C SER A 405 -2.66 44.07 -42.31
N VAL A 406 -2.06 42.99 -41.80
CA VAL A 406 -1.88 41.71 -42.55
C VAL A 406 -2.10 40.53 -41.59
N LYS A 407 -2.86 39.55 -42.09
CA LYS A 407 -3.40 38.37 -41.42
C LYS A 407 -2.42 37.19 -41.47
N ASP A 408 -2.20 36.52 -40.35
CA ASP A 408 -1.98 35.06 -40.28
C ASP A 408 -2.37 34.53 -38.87
N PRO A 409 -3.21 33.48 -38.71
CA PRO A 409 -3.96 33.25 -37.47
C PRO A 409 -3.32 32.33 -36.42
N GLU A 410 -2.00 32.06 -36.46
CA GLU A 410 -1.39 31.05 -35.57
C GLU A 410 -0.17 31.53 -34.76
N ALA A 411 0.15 32.83 -34.81
CA ALA A 411 1.30 33.43 -34.11
C ALA A 411 0.94 34.39 -32.95
N ALA A 412 -0.26 34.30 -32.37
CA ALA A 412 -0.79 35.31 -31.43
C ALA A 412 -0.66 35.00 -29.92
N ALA A 413 0.06 33.96 -29.51
CA ALA A 413 0.14 33.59 -28.08
C ALA A 413 1.53 33.73 -27.43
N LEU A 414 2.58 34.11 -28.19
CA LEU A 414 3.96 33.95 -27.69
C LEU A 414 4.94 35.11 -27.87
N LEU A 415 4.56 36.25 -28.46
CA LEU A 415 5.50 37.38 -28.56
C LEU A 415 4.79 38.73 -28.38
N ASN A 416 4.77 39.21 -27.14
CA ASN A 416 4.83 40.65 -26.89
C ASN A 416 5.71 40.87 -25.65
N ASP A 417 7.01 40.71 -25.86
CA ASP A 417 8.03 41.37 -25.06
C ASP A 417 9.23 41.60 -25.99
N GLY A 418 9.64 42.86 -26.15
CA GLY A 418 10.73 43.23 -27.05
C GLY A 418 10.78 44.72 -27.29
N GLY A 419 11.52 45.43 -26.44
CA GLY A 419 11.54 46.88 -26.36
C GLY A 419 12.26 47.61 -27.49
N SER A 420 12.25 48.94 -27.39
CA SER A 420 13.24 49.79 -28.01
C SER A 420 13.77 50.81 -27.01
N GLN A 421 15.08 50.93 -27.05
CA GLN A 421 15.98 51.86 -26.38
C GLN A 421 15.38 53.26 -26.16
N LEU A 422 15.66 53.84 -24.99
CA LEU A 422 15.81 55.28 -24.85
C LEU A 422 16.94 55.58 -23.86
N GLU A 423 18.01 56.18 -24.40
CA GLU A 423 19.01 56.93 -23.65
C GLU A 423 18.33 58.04 -22.85
N TRP A 424 18.75 58.20 -21.59
CA TRP A 424 18.59 59.46 -20.86
C TRP A 424 19.91 59.74 -20.12
N SER A 425 20.69 60.65 -20.70
CA SER A 425 21.70 61.45 -20.02
C SER A 425 21.00 62.47 -19.12
N VAL A 426 21.25 62.43 -17.81
CA VAL A 426 21.11 63.60 -16.93
C VAL A 426 22.21 63.54 -15.89
N ASP A 427 22.94 64.64 -15.81
CA ASP A 427 23.94 65.00 -14.83
C ASP A 427 23.50 64.70 -13.40
N THR A 428 24.44 64.20 -12.60
CA THR A 428 24.43 64.40 -11.15
C THR A 428 25.80 64.91 -10.74
N ASP A 429 25.87 66.23 -10.59
CA ASP A 429 26.79 66.87 -9.66
C ASP A 429 26.55 66.31 -8.25
N ASP A 430 27.67 66.21 -7.51
CA ASP A 430 27.85 66.18 -6.06
C ASP A 430 26.59 66.04 -5.17
N ASP A 431 26.56 65.04 -4.28
CA ASP A 431 27.32 65.17 -3.02
C ASP A 431 27.11 63.96 -2.07
N SER A 432 28.22 63.52 -1.48
CA SER A 432 28.39 62.86 -0.17
C SER A 432 27.34 61.85 0.39
N ASN A 433 27.64 60.55 0.24
CA ASN A 433 28.06 59.74 1.40
C ASN A 433 28.56 58.33 1.00
N GLN A 434 29.86 58.12 1.19
CA GLN A 434 30.52 56.83 1.16
C GLN A 434 29.93 55.88 2.22
N ALA A 435 28.94 55.08 1.82
CA ALA A 435 28.68 53.82 2.49
C ALA A 435 29.64 52.78 1.91
N SER A 436 30.80 52.64 2.57
CA SER A 436 31.80 51.59 2.38
C SER A 436 31.21 50.29 1.81
N ALA A 437 31.76 49.82 0.69
CA ALA A 437 31.65 48.42 0.29
C ALA A 437 32.12 47.54 1.46
N ARG A 438 31.17 46.92 2.16
CA ARG A 438 31.47 46.01 3.26
C ARG A 438 31.73 44.62 2.69
N THR A 439 32.94 44.17 2.92
CA THR A 439 33.46 42.85 2.64
C THR A 439 32.64 41.76 3.31
N CYS A 440 32.58 40.64 2.58
CA CYS A 440 31.98 39.38 2.95
C CYS A 440 32.52 38.86 4.30
N CYS A 441 31.65 38.24 5.10
CA CYS A 441 31.85 37.67 6.44
C CYS A 441 31.52 38.62 7.62
N CYS A 442 30.60 38.14 8.47
CA CYS A 442 30.05 38.75 9.69
C CYS A 442 28.84 39.67 9.49
N TRP A 443 27.65 39.08 9.29
CA TRP A 443 26.48 39.51 10.07
C TRP A 443 25.38 38.44 10.06
N TYR A 444 25.37 37.66 11.14
CA TYR A 444 24.12 37.22 11.72
C TYR A 444 24.37 37.01 13.22
N SER A 445 24.60 38.14 13.90
CA SER A 445 24.35 38.24 15.34
C SER A 445 22.84 38.36 15.51
N PRO A 446 22.16 37.46 16.25
CA PRO A 446 20.76 37.65 16.55
C PRO A 446 20.67 38.75 17.59
N ARG A 447 20.76 40.01 17.15
CA ARG A 447 20.20 41.10 17.94
C ARG A 447 18.69 40.94 17.85
N ILE A 448 18.12 40.07 18.68
CA ILE A 448 16.68 39.83 18.79
C ILE A 448 15.94 41.16 18.97
N LEU A 449 16.52 42.12 19.71
CA LEU A 449 16.02 43.49 19.81
C LEU A 449 16.12 44.32 18.51
N GLN A 450 17.10 44.07 17.63
CA GLN A 450 17.10 44.67 16.29
C GLN A 450 16.15 43.96 15.35
N PHE A 451 15.92 42.64 15.47
CA PHE A 451 14.87 41.93 14.74
C PHE A 451 13.49 42.49 15.12
N PHE A 452 13.17 42.60 16.41
CA PHE A 452 11.92 43.24 16.85
C PHE A 452 11.84 44.74 16.49
N ARG A 453 12.96 45.47 16.48
CA ARG A 453 13.00 46.87 15.97
C ARG A 453 13.00 46.97 14.43
N SER A 454 13.36 45.91 13.72
CA SER A 454 13.39 45.86 12.25
C SER A 454 12.11 45.30 11.68
N ILE A 455 11.34 44.47 12.39
CA ILE A 455 10.01 43.97 12.00
C ILE A 455 9.12 45.09 11.44
N PRO A 456 8.91 46.24 12.12
CA PRO A 456 8.14 47.33 11.54
C PRO A 456 8.83 48.01 10.34
N ARG A 457 10.16 47.91 10.22
CA ARG A 457 11.02 48.45 9.13
C ARG A 457 11.22 47.55 7.92
N THR A 458 11.04 46.24 8.05
CA THR A 458 11.22 45.25 6.99
C THR A 458 9.89 44.75 6.43
N ILE A 459 8.82 44.75 7.23
CA ILE A 459 7.48 44.30 6.79
C ILE A 459 6.74 45.43 6.06
N PHE A 460 6.90 46.67 6.53
CA PHE A 460 6.30 47.85 5.91
C PHE A 460 7.38 48.86 5.52
N PRO A 461 7.44 49.30 4.24
CA PRO A 461 8.30 50.40 3.81
C PRO A 461 8.16 51.60 4.76
N SER A 462 9.23 52.36 5.01
CA SER A 462 9.15 53.56 5.88
C SER A 462 8.04 54.52 5.44
N ARG A 463 7.81 54.64 4.13
CA ARG A 463 6.68 55.36 3.54
C ARG A 463 5.32 54.77 3.92
N ALA A 464 5.16 53.45 3.86
CA ALA A 464 3.93 52.77 4.25
C ALA A 464 3.66 52.90 5.75
N ARG A 465 4.69 52.76 6.60
CA ARG A 465 4.53 52.94 8.06
C ARG A 465 4.17 54.38 8.41
N ASN A 466 4.83 55.35 7.78
CA ASN A 466 4.52 56.76 8.00
C ASN A 466 3.12 57.12 7.47
N ARG A 467 2.68 56.50 6.37
CA ARG A 467 1.31 56.61 5.87
C ARG A 467 0.31 55.98 6.83
N MET A 468 0.53 54.73 7.26
CA MET A 468 -0.32 54.07 8.27
C MET A 468 -0.43 54.90 9.55
N LYS A 469 0.67 55.51 10.01
CA LYS A 469 0.67 56.37 11.19
C LYS A 469 -0.17 57.64 10.97
N ARG A 470 -0.03 58.27 9.80
CA ARG A 470 -0.80 59.46 9.41
C ARG A 470 -2.29 59.13 9.23
N ASP A 471 -2.59 58.02 8.57
CA ASP A 471 -3.95 57.49 8.39
C ASP A 471 -4.59 57.18 9.75
N MET A 472 -3.82 56.64 10.71
CA MET A 472 -4.27 56.40 12.08
C MET A 472 -4.58 57.70 12.83
N GLU A 473 -3.81 58.76 12.61
CA GLU A 473 -4.01 60.06 13.26
C GLU A 473 -5.20 60.82 12.65
N GLU A 474 -5.36 60.75 11.33
CA GLU A 474 -6.41 61.48 10.59
C GLU A 474 -7.79 60.79 10.64
N SER A 475 -7.84 59.45 10.61
CA SER A 475 -9.08 58.67 10.45
C SER A 475 -9.42 57.77 11.65
N TRP A 476 -8.90 58.09 12.85
CA TRP A 476 -9.01 57.22 14.04
C TRP A 476 -10.46 56.83 14.40
N LYS A 477 -11.43 57.75 14.24
CA LYS A 477 -12.85 57.50 14.56
C LYS A 477 -13.46 56.41 13.66
N SER A 478 -13.12 56.44 12.39
CA SER A 478 -13.60 55.45 11.41
C SER A 478 -12.92 54.11 11.61
N MET A 479 -11.62 54.09 11.98
CA MET A 479 -10.93 52.87 12.38
C MET A 479 -11.52 52.25 13.67
N LEU A 480 -11.94 53.08 14.62
CA LEU A 480 -12.63 52.60 15.83
C LEU A 480 -13.97 51.92 15.49
N LEU A 481 -14.73 52.50 14.55
CA LEU A 481 -15.98 51.89 14.08
C LEU A 481 -15.75 50.52 13.44
N GLU A 482 -14.74 50.38 12.57
CA GLU A 482 -14.38 49.10 11.96
C GLU A 482 -13.90 48.07 12.97
N LEU A 483 -13.17 48.50 14.00
CA LEU A 483 -12.79 47.64 15.11
C LEU A 483 -14.01 47.11 15.86
N VAL A 484 -14.99 47.97 16.14
CA VAL A 484 -16.26 47.57 16.80
C VAL A 484 -17.03 46.58 15.92
N VAL A 485 -17.17 46.84 14.62
CA VAL A 485 -17.82 45.92 13.68
C VAL A 485 -17.08 44.58 13.62
N SER A 486 -15.75 44.60 13.59
CA SER A 486 -14.92 43.39 13.54
C SER A 486 -15.02 42.55 14.82
N ILE A 487 -15.01 43.19 15.99
CA ILE A 487 -15.27 42.51 17.26
C ILE A 487 -16.68 41.91 17.23
N GLY A 488 -17.68 42.63 16.73
CA GLY A 488 -19.04 42.13 16.53
C GLY A 488 -19.10 40.88 15.65
N VAL A 489 -18.40 40.88 14.50
CA VAL A 489 -18.29 39.72 13.60
C VAL A 489 -17.66 38.53 14.33
N LEU A 490 -16.54 38.72 15.02
CA LEU A 490 -15.85 37.64 15.73
C LEU A 490 -16.68 37.08 16.90
N VAL A 491 -17.37 37.94 17.65
CA VAL A 491 -18.25 37.52 18.75
C VAL A 491 -19.45 36.75 18.20
N LEU A 492 -20.10 37.23 17.14
CA LEU A 492 -21.21 36.50 16.53
C LEU A 492 -20.76 35.19 15.90
N MET A 493 -19.56 35.12 15.33
CA MET A 493 -18.99 33.87 14.85
C MET A 493 -18.70 32.89 16.00
N ALA A 494 -18.20 33.40 17.13
CA ALA A 494 -18.02 32.59 18.35
C ALA A 494 -19.35 32.05 18.89
N VAL A 495 -20.42 32.85 18.81
CA VAL A 495 -21.77 32.41 19.20
C VAL A 495 -22.32 31.37 18.23
N ALA A 496 -22.18 31.60 16.92
CA ALA A 496 -22.64 30.68 15.87
C ALA A 496 -21.92 29.32 15.92
N THR A 497 -20.68 29.28 16.41
CA THR A 497 -19.90 28.05 16.58
C THR A 497 -20.15 27.33 17.91
N ARG A 498 -20.88 27.94 18.85
CA ARG A 498 -21.29 27.28 20.11
C ARG A 498 -22.57 26.46 19.95
N SER A 499 -23.45 26.82 19.03
CA SER A 499 -24.69 26.07 18.82
C SER A 499 -24.41 24.74 18.11
N GLU A 500 -25.28 23.76 18.33
CA GLU A 500 -25.21 22.44 17.66
C GLU A 500 -25.57 22.55 16.17
N SER A 501 -26.42 23.51 15.81
CA SER A 501 -26.66 23.91 14.42
C SER A 501 -26.59 25.44 14.30
N PRO A 502 -25.91 25.99 13.28
CA PRO A 502 -25.92 27.43 13.07
C PRO A 502 -27.31 27.84 12.60
N SER A 503 -27.98 28.70 13.38
CA SER A 503 -29.28 29.23 13.02
C SER A 503 -29.18 30.05 11.74
N LEU A 504 -30.18 29.97 10.85
CA LEU A 504 -30.21 30.76 9.62
C LEU A 504 -29.99 32.25 9.90
N LEU A 505 -30.53 32.75 11.02
CA LEU A 505 -30.38 34.13 11.47
C LEU A 505 -28.92 34.47 11.80
N SER A 506 -28.18 33.58 12.47
CA SER A 506 -26.75 33.79 12.76
C SER A 506 -25.91 33.84 11.47
N VAL A 507 -26.20 32.98 10.50
CA VAL A 507 -25.53 32.96 9.19
C VAL A 507 -25.77 34.25 8.42
N LEU A 508 -27.02 34.70 8.34
CA LEU A 508 -27.38 35.95 7.66
C LEU A 508 -26.74 37.16 8.36
N ALA A 509 -26.70 37.18 9.70
CA ALA A 509 -26.07 38.25 10.46
C ALA A 509 -24.56 38.34 10.19
N ILE A 510 -23.85 37.20 10.15
CA ILE A 510 -22.41 37.16 9.86
C ILE A 510 -22.13 37.68 8.44
N ILE A 511 -22.92 37.23 7.44
CA ILE A 511 -22.77 37.70 6.05
C ILE A 511 -23.01 39.20 5.94
N PHE A 512 -24.10 39.70 6.55
CA PHE A 512 -24.42 41.12 6.53
C PHE A 512 -23.32 41.96 7.19
N LEU A 513 -22.79 41.53 8.34
CA LEU A 513 -21.72 42.24 9.02
C LEU A 513 -20.39 42.18 8.25
N CYS A 514 -20.07 41.07 7.57
CA CYS A 514 -18.90 40.98 6.71
C CYS A 514 -19.03 41.90 5.49
N LEU A 515 -20.23 41.97 4.89
CA LEU A 515 -20.52 42.93 3.81
C LEU A 515 -20.44 44.38 4.30
N ALA A 516 -20.98 44.66 5.50
CA ALA A 516 -20.89 45.98 6.12
C ALA A 516 -19.44 46.37 6.43
N LEU A 517 -18.63 45.42 6.92
CA LEU A 517 -17.20 45.64 7.16
C LEU A 517 -16.45 45.93 5.85
N ALA A 518 -16.66 45.12 4.82
CA ALA A 518 -16.06 45.31 3.49
C ALA A 518 -16.50 46.64 2.85
N ALA A 519 -17.78 47.00 2.97
CA ALA A 519 -18.32 48.26 2.47
C ALA A 519 -17.80 49.47 3.27
N SER A 520 -17.70 49.36 4.60
CA SER A 520 -17.11 50.38 5.46
C SER A 520 -15.66 50.67 5.04
N SER A 521 -14.88 49.61 4.88
CA SER A 521 -13.47 49.69 4.47
C SER A 521 -13.31 50.34 3.09
N HIS A 522 -14.15 49.94 2.14
CA HIS A 522 -14.07 50.42 0.77
C HIS A 522 -14.58 51.86 0.59
N PHE A 523 -15.73 52.20 1.16
CA PHE A 523 -16.41 53.47 0.86
C PHE A 523 -16.09 54.57 1.86
N TYR A 524 -15.90 54.25 3.14
CA TYR A 524 -15.83 55.24 4.21
C TYR A 524 -14.40 55.54 4.65
N THR A 525 -13.59 54.53 4.96
CA THR A 525 -12.22 54.76 5.44
C THR A 525 -11.24 54.97 4.31
N LYS A 526 -11.27 54.14 3.25
CA LYS A 526 -10.31 54.18 2.12
C LYS A 526 -8.84 54.16 2.54
N THR A 527 -8.52 53.77 3.77
CA THR A 527 -7.15 53.73 4.29
C THR A 527 -6.53 52.36 4.05
N ALA A 528 -5.21 52.32 3.85
CA ALA A 528 -4.50 51.06 3.66
C ALA A 528 -4.57 50.18 4.92
N THR A 529 -4.57 50.80 6.10
CA THR A 529 -4.70 50.13 7.40
C THR A 529 -6.04 49.40 7.53
N SER A 530 -7.13 50.06 7.16
CA SER A 530 -8.48 49.49 7.17
C SER A 530 -8.60 48.29 6.23
N ASN A 531 -8.08 48.41 5.00
CA ASN A 531 -8.14 47.33 4.03
C ASN A 531 -7.42 46.07 4.51
N VAL A 532 -6.18 46.21 5.05
CA VAL A 532 -5.43 45.07 5.63
C VAL A 532 -6.19 44.45 6.80
N PHE A 533 -6.75 45.28 7.67
CA PHE A 533 -7.49 44.82 8.84
C PHE A 533 -8.76 44.05 8.45
N THR A 534 -9.53 44.58 7.51
CA THR A 534 -10.74 43.94 6.96
C THR A 534 -10.41 42.61 6.29
N GLU A 535 -9.34 42.56 5.49
CA GLU A 535 -8.86 41.34 4.85
C GLU A 535 -8.46 40.27 5.89
N LEU A 536 -7.76 40.67 6.96
CA LEU A 536 -7.40 39.76 8.06
C LEU A 536 -8.64 39.20 8.78
N VAL A 537 -9.62 40.06 9.07
CA VAL A 537 -10.87 39.63 9.73
C VAL A 537 -11.64 38.67 8.83
N LEU A 538 -11.78 38.99 7.53
CA LEU A 538 -12.44 38.10 6.56
C LEU A 538 -11.71 36.76 6.44
N LEU A 539 -10.38 36.73 6.51
CA LEU A 539 -9.57 35.50 6.52
C LEU A 539 -9.84 34.65 7.77
N VAL A 540 -9.83 35.26 8.95
CA VAL A 540 -10.11 34.56 10.22
C VAL A 540 -11.53 33.99 10.22
N VAL A 541 -12.51 34.78 9.80
CA VAL A 541 -13.92 34.36 9.76
C VAL A 541 -14.15 33.27 8.72
N SER A 542 -13.50 33.36 7.55
CA SER A 542 -13.53 32.32 6.53
C SER A 542 -12.92 31.01 7.02
N LEU A 543 -11.78 31.06 7.71
CA LEU A 543 -11.19 29.88 8.34
C LEU A 543 -12.11 29.29 9.40
N TRP A 544 -12.69 30.13 10.27
CA TRP A 544 -13.60 29.67 11.30
C TRP A 544 -14.86 29.03 10.70
N SER A 545 -15.34 29.56 9.58
CA SER A 545 -16.44 28.96 8.81
C SER A 545 -16.05 27.61 8.21
N ALA A 546 -14.83 27.47 7.71
CA ALA A 546 -14.31 26.18 7.25
C ALA A 546 -14.16 25.18 8.40
N VAL A 547 -13.76 25.62 9.60
CA VAL A 547 -13.74 24.78 10.81
C VAL A 547 -15.15 24.39 11.25
N SER A 548 -16.14 25.29 11.12
CA SER A 548 -17.55 24.97 11.35
C SER A 548 -18.09 23.96 10.33
N LEU A 549 -17.78 24.14 9.04
CA LEU A 549 -18.10 23.18 7.99
C LEU A 549 -17.46 21.82 8.30
N TYR A 550 -16.21 21.83 8.75
CA TYR A 550 -15.53 20.63 9.21
C TYR A 550 -16.25 20.02 10.41
N LYS A 551 -16.65 20.78 11.44
CA LYS A 551 -17.27 20.26 12.67
C LYS A 551 -18.69 19.73 12.45
N TYR A 552 -19.52 20.46 11.73
CA TYR A 552 -20.95 20.18 11.58
C TYR A 552 -21.33 19.53 10.24
N GLY A 553 -20.41 19.51 9.27
CA GLY A 553 -20.65 18.92 7.95
C GLY A 553 -21.23 19.88 6.94
N PRO A 554 -21.48 19.39 5.71
CA PRO A 554 -21.97 20.17 4.57
C PRO A 554 -23.45 20.50 4.69
N LEU A 555 -23.90 20.96 5.86
CA LEU A 555 -25.21 21.56 6.03
C LEU A 555 -25.34 22.74 5.05
N PRO A 556 -26.50 22.91 4.39
CA PRO A 556 -26.69 23.99 3.42
C PRO A 556 -26.30 25.37 3.98
N SER A 557 -26.60 25.63 5.25
CA SER A 557 -26.24 26.87 5.96
C SER A 557 -24.73 27.05 6.13
N CYS A 558 -24.00 26.01 6.56
CA CYS A 558 -22.54 26.03 6.71
C CYS A 558 -21.82 26.16 5.36
N LEU A 559 -22.28 25.42 4.35
CA LEU A 559 -21.72 25.43 3.00
C LEU A 559 -21.93 26.80 2.36
N TRP A 560 -23.15 27.32 2.42
CA TRP A 560 -23.48 28.64 1.87
C TRP A 560 -22.71 29.75 2.58
N LEU A 561 -22.63 29.73 3.92
CA LEU A 561 -21.82 30.67 4.70
C LEU A 561 -20.35 30.65 4.23
N THR A 562 -19.75 29.46 4.10
CA THR A 562 -18.34 29.32 3.72
C THR A 562 -18.09 29.80 2.30
N ILE A 563 -18.95 29.44 1.34
CA ILE A 563 -18.84 29.88 -0.06
C ILE A 563 -18.97 31.40 -0.15
N VAL A 564 -19.98 31.98 0.50
CA VAL A 564 -20.23 33.43 0.47
C VAL A 564 -19.10 34.21 1.13
N LEU A 565 -18.62 33.78 2.29
CA LEU A 565 -17.47 34.44 2.95
C LEU A 565 -16.21 34.37 2.10
N PHE A 566 -15.95 33.22 1.46
CA PHE A 566 -14.81 33.05 0.59
C PHE A 566 -14.92 33.91 -0.69
N THR A 567 -16.12 34.05 -1.27
CA THR A 567 -16.33 34.94 -2.42
C THR A 567 -16.22 36.41 -2.03
N ILE A 568 -16.73 36.82 -0.87
CA ILE A 568 -16.53 38.18 -0.33
C ILE A 568 -15.04 38.47 -0.16
N LEU A 569 -14.30 37.54 0.44
CA LEU A 569 -12.86 37.64 0.65
C LEU A 569 -12.11 37.79 -0.68
N LEU A 570 -12.40 36.94 -1.67
CA LEU A 570 -11.79 37.01 -2.99
C LEU A 570 -12.14 38.30 -3.76
N ALA A 571 -13.41 38.71 -3.72
CA ALA A 571 -13.87 39.92 -4.41
C ALA A 571 -13.26 41.18 -3.80
N PHE A 572 -13.21 41.25 -2.46
CA PHE A 572 -12.55 42.35 -1.74
C PHE A 572 -11.05 42.37 -2.07
N SER A 573 -10.37 41.22 -1.97
CA SER A 573 -8.93 41.15 -2.20
C SER A 573 -8.54 41.42 -3.66
N TYR A 574 -9.34 41.00 -4.67
CA TYR A 574 -9.11 41.39 -6.07
C TYR A 574 -9.21 42.89 -6.31
N LYS A 575 -10.01 43.60 -5.49
CA LYS A 575 -10.09 45.06 -5.54
C LYS A 575 -8.94 45.73 -4.81
N THR A 576 -8.46 45.16 -3.71
CA THR A 576 -7.31 45.67 -2.96
C THR A 576 -5.98 45.36 -3.63
N ILE A 577 -5.87 44.23 -4.33
CA ILE A 577 -4.66 43.76 -4.98
C ILE A 577 -4.99 43.49 -6.45
N SER A 578 -4.38 44.26 -7.36
CA SER A 578 -4.65 44.21 -8.81
C SER A 578 -4.27 42.89 -9.50
N ASN A 579 -3.65 41.94 -8.78
CA ASN A 579 -3.17 40.69 -9.32
C ASN A 579 -3.90 39.50 -8.68
N ALA A 580 -4.85 38.90 -9.42
CA ALA A 580 -5.65 37.75 -8.98
C ALA A 580 -4.83 36.53 -8.54
N VAL A 581 -3.70 36.25 -9.23
CA VAL A 581 -2.83 35.11 -8.90
C VAL A 581 -2.14 35.34 -7.57
N LEU A 582 -1.71 36.57 -7.32
CA LEU A 582 -1.09 36.97 -6.05
C LEU A 582 -2.10 36.92 -4.90
N VAL A 583 -3.34 37.38 -5.13
CA VAL A 583 -4.45 37.29 -4.17
C VAL A 583 -4.66 35.84 -3.74
N TYR A 584 -4.96 34.96 -4.69
CA TYR A 584 -5.25 33.56 -4.40
C TYR A 584 -4.10 32.91 -3.62
N LYS A 585 -2.86 33.15 -4.06
CA LYS A 585 -1.67 32.60 -3.40
C LYS A 585 -1.55 33.07 -1.95
N ILE A 586 -1.61 34.38 -1.68
CA ILE A 586 -1.47 34.93 -0.32
C ILE A 586 -2.55 34.38 0.60
N HIS A 587 -3.80 34.30 0.11
CA HIS A 587 -4.93 33.84 0.90
C HIS A 587 -4.83 32.36 1.23
N VAL A 588 -4.50 31.52 0.24
CA VAL A 588 -4.28 30.09 0.46
C VAL A 588 -3.12 29.86 1.43
N GLU A 589 -2.01 30.58 1.28
CA GLU A 589 -0.87 30.45 2.19
C GLU A 589 -1.22 30.88 3.62
N LEU A 590 -1.97 31.97 3.79
CA LEU A 590 -2.37 32.46 5.11
C LEU A 590 -3.40 31.52 5.76
N LEU A 591 -4.39 31.04 5.00
CA LEU A 591 -5.37 30.08 5.50
C LEU A 591 -4.69 28.78 5.93
N LEU A 592 -3.73 28.27 5.15
CA LEU A 592 -2.96 27.09 5.51
C LEU A 592 -2.08 27.34 6.75
N LEU A 593 -1.48 28.53 6.88
CA LEU A 593 -0.73 28.91 8.08
C LEU A 593 -1.61 28.90 9.32
N LEU A 594 -2.78 29.56 9.24
CA LEU A 594 -3.71 29.63 10.36
C LEU A 594 -4.27 28.25 10.72
N LEU A 595 -4.54 27.39 9.73
CA LEU A 595 -4.93 26.00 9.93
C LEU A 595 -3.84 25.22 10.68
N ILE A 596 -2.59 25.31 10.23
CA ILE A 596 -1.44 24.64 10.88
C ILE A 596 -1.29 25.14 12.32
N ILE A 597 -1.40 26.45 12.57
CA ILE A 597 -1.33 27.00 13.93
C ILE A 597 -2.46 26.45 14.80
N SER A 598 -3.69 26.46 14.30
CA SER A 598 -4.86 25.98 15.04
C SER A 598 -4.75 24.49 15.41
N LEU A 599 -4.36 23.65 14.46
CA LEU A 599 -4.19 22.21 14.68
C LEU A 599 -2.95 21.89 15.51
N SER A 600 -1.94 22.78 15.56
CA SER A 600 -0.74 22.59 16.36
C SER A 600 -0.94 22.80 17.86
N VAL A 601 -2.02 23.49 18.29
CA VAL A 601 -2.28 23.75 19.71
C VAL A 601 -2.30 22.47 20.57
N PRO A 602 -3.12 21.44 20.27
CA PRO A 602 -3.14 20.19 21.05
C PRO A 602 -1.80 19.43 20.96
N VAL A 603 -1.13 19.48 19.82
CA VAL A 603 0.17 18.82 19.59
C VAL A 603 1.26 19.44 20.45
N VAL A 604 1.34 20.76 20.50
CA VAL A 604 2.29 21.48 21.36
C VAL A 604 1.97 21.23 22.83
N ALA A 605 0.69 21.22 23.21
CA ALA A 605 0.29 20.86 24.57
C ALA A 605 0.75 19.45 24.98
N ASN A 606 0.66 18.47 24.06
CA ASN A 606 1.16 17.12 24.30
C ASN A 606 2.69 17.05 24.39
N LEU A 607 3.43 17.76 23.54
CA LEU A 607 4.90 17.80 23.61
C LEU A 607 5.41 18.43 24.92
N LEU A 608 4.69 19.44 25.43
CA LEU A 608 4.99 20.09 26.71
C LEU A 608 4.52 19.25 27.91
N SER A 609 3.62 18.29 27.72
CA SER A 609 3.13 17.40 28.78
C SER A 609 4.24 16.46 29.27
N PRO A 610 4.32 16.20 30.59
CA PRO A 610 5.19 15.14 31.12
C PRO A 610 4.74 13.75 30.66
N ASN A 611 3.43 13.54 30.52
CA ASN A 611 2.82 12.29 30.05
C ASN A 611 2.45 12.43 28.57
N GLN A 612 3.47 12.51 27.73
CA GLN A 612 3.30 12.65 26.28
C GLN A 612 2.66 11.38 25.70
N LEU A 613 1.58 11.54 24.93
CA LEU A 613 1.02 10.46 24.11
C LEU A 613 1.84 10.28 22.83
N MET A 614 2.09 9.02 22.48
CA MET A 614 2.86 8.62 21.30
C MET A 614 1.90 8.28 20.15
N ASN A 615 2.19 8.76 18.93
CA ASN A 615 1.44 8.43 17.71
C ASN A 615 -0.07 8.68 17.79
N ALA A 616 -0.48 9.70 18.55
CA ALA A 616 -1.90 10.03 18.74
C ALA A 616 -2.38 11.03 17.69
N SER A 617 -3.55 10.76 17.12
CA SER A 617 -4.21 11.60 16.10
C SER A 617 -4.98 12.81 16.65
N MET A 618 -4.82 13.14 17.94
CA MET A 618 -5.36 14.34 18.60
C MET A 618 -6.82 14.70 18.21
N ALA A 619 -7.68 13.69 18.08
CA ALA A 619 -9.08 13.81 17.69
C ALA A 619 -9.32 14.42 16.29
N ASN A 620 -8.38 14.22 15.36
CA ASN A 620 -8.55 14.57 13.95
C ASN A 620 -8.91 13.33 13.09
N PRO A 621 -10.16 13.22 12.61
CA PRO A 621 -10.61 12.24 11.62
C PRO A 621 -9.68 11.93 10.44
N PHE A 622 -8.94 12.92 9.93
CA PHE A 622 -8.13 12.76 8.72
C PHE A 622 -6.64 12.55 9.02
N ASP A 623 -6.26 12.35 10.29
CA ASP A 623 -4.87 12.15 10.72
C ASP A 623 -3.93 13.24 10.17
N ILE A 624 -4.35 14.50 10.18
CA ILE A 624 -3.54 15.64 9.77
C ILE A 624 -3.01 16.34 11.02
N LEU A 625 -1.69 16.53 11.11
CA LEU A 625 -1.03 17.24 12.21
C LEU A 625 -1.14 16.48 13.54
N ASN A 626 -0.47 15.34 13.59
CA ASN A 626 -0.54 14.40 14.72
C ASN A 626 0.58 14.62 15.74
N THR A 627 0.73 13.67 16.65
CA THR A 627 1.95 13.52 17.45
C THR A 627 2.69 12.29 16.99
N TYR A 628 4.02 12.34 17.04
CA TYR A 628 4.87 11.20 16.66
C TYR A 628 5.84 10.90 17.79
N GLY A 629 6.08 9.61 17.99
CA GLY A 629 7.15 9.13 18.86
C GLY A 629 7.51 7.70 18.47
N ALA A 630 8.78 7.36 18.63
CA ALA A 630 9.31 6.06 18.28
C ALA A 630 10.21 5.55 19.40
N PHE A 631 10.05 4.27 19.75
CA PHE A 631 10.89 3.54 20.70
C PHE A 631 11.03 4.22 22.08
N GLY A 632 9.91 4.73 22.63
CA GLY A 632 9.89 5.28 23.99
C GLY A 632 10.32 4.26 25.06
N THR A 633 10.07 2.97 24.82
CA THR A 633 10.51 1.86 25.67
C THR A 633 11.31 0.86 24.85
N VAL A 634 12.37 0.32 25.42
CA VAL A 634 13.22 -0.69 24.78
C VAL A 634 13.08 -2.02 25.50
N THR A 635 12.77 -3.08 24.75
CA THR A 635 12.78 -4.43 25.28
C THR A 635 14.22 -4.92 25.46
N THR A 636 14.50 -5.57 26.59
CA THR A 636 15.84 -6.11 26.94
C THR A 636 16.04 -7.56 26.49
N GLU A 637 14.93 -8.25 26.22
CA GLU A 637 14.88 -9.64 25.81
C GLU A 637 14.05 -9.80 24.53
N ARG A 638 14.55 -10.64 23.62
CA ARG A 638 13.87 -10.95 22.35
C ARG A 638 13.13 -12.27 22.44
N TRP A 639 11.89 -12.21 22.91
CA TRP A 639 11.00 -13.35 22.86
C TRP A 639 10.43 -13.51 21.46
N GLU A 640 10.55 -14.71 20.90
CA GLU A 640 10.06 -15.03 19.55
C GLU A 640 9.03 -16.15 19.58
N LEU A 641 7.99 -15.98 18.77
CA LEU A 641 6.98 -17.01 18.54
C LEU A 641 7.35 -17.85 17.33
N THR A 642 7.36 -19.16 17.52
CA THR A 642 7.53 -20.17 16.47
C THR A 642 6.22 -20.92 16.32
N VAL A 643 5.60 -20.82 15.15
CA VAL A 643 4.34 -21.51 14.83
C VAL A 643 4.69 -22.85 14.19
N GLN A 644 4.08 -23.93 14.69
CA GLN A 644 4.33 -25.28 14.21
C GLN A 644 3.01 -25.96 13.83
N GLY A 645 3.03 -26.80 12.79
CA GLY A 645 1.93 -27.68 12.45
C GLY A 645 2.37 -29.15 12.44
N THR A 646 1.39 -30.04 12.58
CA THR A 646 1.56 -31.50 12.47
C THR A 646 0.44 -32.11 11.64
N ASP A 647 0.73 -33.17 10.89
CA ASP A 647 -0.22 -34.03 10.20
C ASP A 647 -0.51 -35.34 10.96
N ASP A 648 0.04 -35.49 12.17
CA ASP A 648 -0.20 -36.67 13.00
C ASP A 648 -1.68 -36.75 13.41
N PRO A 649 -2.31 -37.95 13.36
CA PRO A 649 -3.74 -38.12 13.59
C PRO A 649 -4.17 -37.85 15.04
N THR A 650 -3.27 -38.05 16.00
CA THR A 650 -3.48 -37.79 17.43
C THR A 650 -2.31 -36.95 17.94
N PRO A 651 -2.41 -35.61 17.86
CA PRO A 651 -1.31 -34.73 18.20
C PRO A 651 -0.97 -34.84 19.70
N ASP A 652 0.27 -35.22 20.00
CA ASP A 652 0.84 -35.33 21.33
C ASP A 652 2.21 -34.62 21.40
N GLU A 653 2.90 -34.75 22.54
CA GLU A 653 4.23 -34.14 22.70
C GLU A 653 5.30 -34.81 21.82
N ASN A 654 5.12 -36.08 21.47
CA ASN A 654 6.06 -36.87 20.66
C ASN A 654 5.81 -36.76 19.14
N SER A 655 4.72 -36.12 18.75
CA SER A 655 4.35 -35.89 17.35
C SER A 655 5.43 -35.10 16.61
N THR A 656 5.49 -35.28 15.30
CA THR A 656 6.42 -34.52 14.45
C THR A 656 5.85 -33.13 14.18
N TRP A 657 6.50 -32.11 14.73
CA TRP A 657 6.10 -30.72 14.59
C TRP A 657 7.05 -29.99 13.63
N ILE A 658 6.49 -29.37 12.59
CA ILE A 658 7.26 -28.68 11.54
C ILE A 658 6.95 -27.18 11.60
N ASN A 659 7.97 -26.34 11.50
CA ASN A 659 7.85 -24.88 11.61
C ASN A 659 7.23 -24.26 10.35
N TYR A 660 6.40 -23.23 10.56
CA TYR A 660 6.09 -22.23 9.54
C TYR A 660 7.13 -21.12 9.58
N GLU A 661 7.70 -20.77 8.42
CA GLU A 661 8.74 -19.73 8.33
C GLU A 661 8.16 -18.41 7.79
N PHE A 662 8.42 -17.32 8.51
CA PHE A 662 8.05 -15.95 8.12
C PHE A 662 9.08 -15.36 7.15
N LYS A 663 8.75 -14.26 6.45
CA LYS A 663 9.62 -13.72 5.38
C LYS A 663 10.91 -13.10 5.89
N CYS A 664 10.82 -12.29 6.93
CA CYS A 664 11.95 -11.54 7.47
C CYS A 664 12.02 -11.51 9.00
N LYS A 665 10.93 -11.79 9.71
CA LYS A 665 10.96 -12.00 11.16
C LYS A 665 11.92 -13.15 11.51
N PRO A 666 12.76 -13.04 12.56
CA PRO A 666 13.62 -14.13 13.02
C PRO A 666 12.86 -15.46 13.21
N GLY A 667 13.48 -16.53 12.72
CA GLY A 667 12.97 -17.90 12.64
C GLY A 667 14.16 -18.84 12.64
N ASP A 668 14.42 -19.56 11.53
CA ASP A 668 15.64 -20.36 11.39
C ASP A 668 16.91 -19.59 11.80
N VAL A 669 17.66 -20.17 12.74
CA VAL A 669 18.88 -19.61 13.33
C VAL A 669 20.00 -19.41 12.32
N ASN A 670 20.01 -20.17 11.23
CA ASN A 670 20.99 -20.05 10.15
C ASN A 670 20.60 -19.01 9.11
N ARG A 671 19.34 -18.57 9.12
CA ARG A 671 18.85 -17.62 8.14
C ARG A 671 19.41 -16.23 8.41
N ARG A 672 20.06 -15.67 7.38
CA ARG A 672 20.54 -14.30 7.41
C ARG A 672 19.36 -13.32 7.57
N PRO A 673 19.44 -12.32 8.48
CA PRO A 673 18.43 -11.27 8.57
C PRO A 673 18.25 -10.50 7.25
N CYS A 674 17.03 -10.02 7.00
CA CYS A 674 16.69 -9.36 5.74
C CYS A 674 17.18 -7.91 5.64
N LEU A 675 17.39 -7.42 4.42
CA LEU A 675 17.45 -5.98 4.10
C LEU A 675 16.27 -5.63 3.21
N ILE A 676 15.24 -4.96 3.75
CA ILE A 676 13.96 -4.75 3.06
C ILE A 676 13.49 -3.31 2.97
N SER A 677 14.06 -2.38 3.73
CA SER A 677 13.64 -0.96 3.66
C SER A 677 13.74 -0.43 2.23
N PRO A 678 12.70 0.24 1.69
CA PRO A 678 11.49 0.76 2.34
C PRO A 678 10.27 -0.19 2.42
N TYR A 679 10.37 -1.44 1.95
CA TYR A 679 9.26 -2.40 1.96
C TYR A 679 8.90 -2.86 3.37
N HIS A 680 7.63 -3.23 3.58
CA HIS A 680 7.08 -3.59 4.89
C HIS A 680 6.27 -4.89 4.85
N TYR A 681 6.75 -5.92 5.55
CA TYR A 681 5.98 -7.14 5.82
C TYR A 681 5.16 -6.95 7.10
N ARG A 682 3.85 -6.71 6.94
CA ARG A 682 2.97 -6.29 8.06
C ARG A 682 2.74 -7.42 9.05
N LEU A 683 2.61 -8.66 8.57
CA LEU A 683 2.45 -9.86 9.42
C LEU A 683 3.70 -10.09 10.28
N ASP A 684 4.87 -10.11 9.65
CA ASP A 684 6.17 -10.24 10.32
C ASP A 684 6.37 -9.16 11.39
N TRP A 685 5.99 -7.92 11.08
CA TRP A 685 6.10 -6.80 12.02
C TRP A 685 5.14 -6.95 13.20
N LEU A 686 3.86 -7.26 12.98
CA LEU A 686 2.91 -7.39 14.08
C LEU A 686 3.22 -8.59 14.98
N MET A 687 3.82 -9.65 14.44
CA MET A 687 4.25 -10.81 15.22
C MET A 687 5.28 -10.46 16.30
N TRP A 688 6.02 -9.36 16.15
CA TRP A 688 6.96 -8.87 17.17
C TRP A 688 6.26 -8.37 18.44
N PHE A 689 5.03 -7.85 18.35
CA PHE A 689 4.29 -7.34 19.51
C PHE A 689 3.64 -8.46 20.34
N VAL A 690 3.19 -9.54 19.69
CA VAL A 690 2.48 -10.65 20.34
C VAL A 690 3.21 -11.24 21.57
N PRO A 691 4.52 -11.56 21.51
CA PRO A 691 5.22 -12.17 22.64
C PRO A 691 5.42 -11.22 23.84
N MET A 692 5.17 -9.92 23.70
CA MET A 692 5.26 -8.94 24.78
C MET A 692 4.07 -8.99 25.74
N ASP A 693 2.94 -9.56 25.30
CA ASP A 693 1.74 -9.75 26.10
C ASP A 693 1.69 -11.16 26.74
N ILE A 694 0.81 -11.32 27.72
CA ILE A 694 0.53 -12.62 28.35
C ILE A 694 -0.52 -13.41 27.54
N PRO A 695 -0.42 -14.75 27.47
CA PRO A 695 -1.31 -15.59 26.65
C PRO A 695 -2.80 -15.29 26.82
N GLU A 696 -3.25 -14.98 28.03
CA GLU A 696 -4.66 -14.79 28.38
C GLU A 696 -5.27 -13.52 27.76
N ILE A 697 -4.46 -12.49 27.50
CA ILE A 697 -4.93 -11.21 26.93
C ILE A 697 -4.60 -11.06 25.46
N VAL A 698 -3.75 -11.91 24.90
CA VAL A 698 -3.29 -11.83 23.50
C VAL A 698 -4.46 -11.86 22.53
N GLY A 699 -5.47 -12.71 22.75
CA GLY A 699 -6.65 -12.77 21.88
C GLY A 699 -7.49 -11.48 21.88
N VAL A 700 -7.40 -10.68 22.95
CA VAL A 700 -8.11 -9.40 23.08
C VAL A 700 -7.29 -8.25 22.49
N ARG A 701 -5.97 -8.21 22.73
CA ARG A 701 -5.10 -7.15 22.24
C ARG A 701 -4.67 -7.32 20.78
N HIS A 702 -4.61 -8.56 20.30
CA HIS A 702 -4.21 -8.94 18.94
C HIS A 702 -5.25 -9.90 18.33
N PRO A 703 -6.48 -9.44 18.05
CA PRO A 703 -7.57 -10.29 17.54
C PRO A 703 -7.25 -10.96 16.20
N TRP A 704 -6.29 -10.45 15.43
CA TRP A 704 -5.80 -11.07 14.21
C TRP A 704 -5.01 -12.37 14.47
N PHE A 705 -4.32 -12.49 15.60
CA PHE A 705 -3.43 -13.62 15.90
C PHE A 705 -4.17 -14.97 16.02
N PRO A 706 -5.23 -15.11 16.85
CA PRO A 706 -6.00 -16.35 16.91
C PRO A 706 -6.68 -16.68 15.57
N ARG A 707 -7.15 -15.67 14.82
CA ARG A 707 -7.71 -15.86 13.47
C ARG A 707 -6.66 -16.34 12.47
N PHE A 708 -5.44 -15.84 12.57
CA PHE A 708 -4.31 -16.30 11.78
C PHE A 708 -4.02 -17.79 12.02
N LEU A 709 -4.00 -18.23 13.28
CA LEU A 709 -3.81 -19.65 13.62
C LEU A 709 -4.95 -20.52 13.06
N GLY A 710 -6.21 -20.08 13.18
CA GLY A 710 -7.36 -20.78 12.58
C GLY A 710 -7.27 -20.88 11.04
N LYS A 711 -6.75 -19.84 10.37
CA LYS A 711 -6.51 -19.86 8.92
C LYS A 711 -5.35 -20.78 8.51
N LEU A 712 -4.38 -21.01 9.38
CA LEU A 712 -3.33 -22.01 9.16
C LEU A 712 -3.86 -23.43 9.29
N LEU A 713 -4.77 -23.70 10.24
CA LEU A 713 -5.48 -24.99 10.33
C LEU A 713 -6.24 -25.31 9.04
N GLN A 714 -6.87 -24.30 8.44
CA GLN A 714 -7.58 -24.43 7.16
C GLN A 714 -6.65 -24.50 5.94
N ASN A 715 -5.33 -24.29 6.12
CA ASN A 715 -4.34 -24.19 5.05
C ASN A 715 -4.74 -23.23 3.91
N SER A 716 -5.33 -22.08 4.27
CA SER A 716 -5.77 -21.06 3.29
C SER A 716 -4.58 -20.58 2.42
N PRO A 717 -4.65 -20.67 1.08
CA PRO A 717 -3.59 -20.19 0.19
C PRO A 717 -3.33 -18.68 0.31
N SER A 718 -4.39 -17.90 0.57
CA SER A 718 -4.32 -16.45 0.73
C SER A 718 -3.46 -16.05 1.92
N VAL A 719 -3.64 -16.74 3.06
CA VAL A 719 -2.92 -16.46 4.31
C VAL A 719 -1.54 -17.10 4.31
N THR A 720 -1.43 -18.37 3.87
CA THR A 720 -0.13 -19.06 3.81
C THR A 720 0.83 -18.43 2.79
N GLY A 721 0.33 -17.73 1.76
CA GLY A 721 1.15 -16.92 0.85
C GLY A 721 1.83 -15.69 1.50
N LEU A 722 1.41 -15.29 2.70
CA LEU A 722 2.10 -14.26 3.48
C LEU A 722 3.42 -14.77 4.08
N LEU A 723 3.53 -16.09 4.29
CA LEU A 723 4.71 -16.75 4.85
C LEU A 723 5.78 -17.00 3.78
N ALA A 724 7.02 -17.25 4.21
CA ALA A 724 8.11 -17.66 3.33
C ALA A 724 8.01 -19.13 2.95
N ASP A 725 7.77 -19.99 3.96
CA ASP A 725 7.61 -21.43 3.77
C ASP A 725 6.37 -21.95 4.49
N ASN A 726 5.64 -22.81 3.79
CA ASN A 726 4.48 -23.53 4.31
C ASN A 726 4.75 -25.03 4.17
N PRO A 727 4.98 -25.77 5.27
CA PRO A 727 5.30 -27.20 5.22
C PRO A 727 4.15 -28.08 4.68
N PHE A 728 2.92 -27.55 4.66
CA PHE A 728 1.71 -28.20 4.16
C PHE A 728 1.27 -27.65 2.79
N LYS A 729 2.16 -26.97 2.07
CA LYS A 729 1.85 -26.46 0.73
C LYS A 729 1.52 -27.62 -0.22
N ASN A 730 0.38 -27.53 -0.91
CA ASN A 730 -0.15 -28.58 -1.79
C ASN A 730 -0.38 -29.93 -1.10
N LYS A 731 -0.46 -29.96 0.23
CA LYS A 731 -0.83 -31.13 1.04
C LYS A 731 -2.17 -30.88 1.72
N ASP A 732 -2.69 -31.93 2.36
CA ASP A 732 -3.83 -31.80 3.25
C ASP A 732 -3.51 -30.80 4.39
N PRO A 733 -4.52 -30.09 4.92
CA PRO A 733 -4.32 -29.15 6.01
C PRO A 733 -3.74 -29.84 7.25
N PRO A 734 -2.97 -29.12 8.09
CA PRO A 734 -2.43 -29.70 9.32
C PRO A 734 -3.57 -30.17 10.24
N THR A 735 -3.34 -31.27 10.95
CA THR A 735 -4.29 -31.81 11.94
C THR A 735 -4.35 -30.92 13.17
N ALA A 736 -3.20 -30.36 13.58
CA ALA A 736 -3.11 -29.39 14.67
C ALA A 736 -2.01 -28.36 14.45
N VAL A 737 -2.15 -27.20 15.08
CA VAL A 737 -1.18 -26.11 15.10
C VAL A 737 -0.88 -25.75 16.55
N ARG A 738 0.39 -25.50 16.88
CA ARG A 738 0.82 -24.98 18.19
C ARG A 738 1.76 -23.80 18.03
N VAL A 739 1.90 -23.02 19.11
CA VAL A 739 2.84 -21.91 19.14
C VAL A 739 3.79 -22.07 20.32
N LEU A 740 5.09 -22.01 20.04
CA LEU A 740 6.15 -22.00 21.05
C LEU A 740 6.66 -20.57 21.23
N LYS A 741 6.94 -20.17 22.48
CA LYS A 741 7.64 -18.93 22.82
C LYS A 741 9.05 -19.29 23.26
N THR A 742 10.06 -18.65 22.67
CA THR A 742 11.47 -18.97 22.90
C THR A 742 12.29 -17.69 22.95
N LEU A 743 13.33 -17.65 23.79
CA LEU A 743 14.24 -16.50 23.87
C LEU A 743 15.36 -16.63 22.84
N TYR A 744 15.47 -15.62 21.98
CA TYR A 744 16.51 -15.51 20.95
C TYR A 744 17.57 -14.51 21.41
N ARG A 745 18.83 -14.80 21.11
CA ARG A 745 19.96 -13.87 21.23
C ARG A 745 20.77 -13.85 19.95
N PHE A 746 21.42 -12.73 19.65
CA PHE A 746 22.42 -12.70 18.61
C PHE A 746 23.64 -13.53 19.01
N THR A 747 24.20 -14.26 18.04
CA THR A 747 25.41 -15.03 18.28
C THR A 747 26.61 -14.12 18.46
N LYS A 748 27.58 -14.54 19.29
CA LYS A 748 28.85 -13.81 19.48
C LYS A 748 29.87 -14.05 18.34
N ARG A 749 29.60 -14.98 17.41
CA ARG A 749 30.37 -15.29 16.18
C ARG A 749 29.43 -15.90 15.12
N PRO A 750 29.58 -15.63 13.78
CA PRO A 750 30.81 -15.24 13.10
C PRO A 750 30.76 -13.98 12.23
N PHE A 751 31.93 -13.34 12.23
CA PHE A 751 32.54 -12.49 11.23
C PHE A 751 32.55 -13.18 9.84
N TRP A 752 32.02 -12.53 8.79
CA TRP A 752 32.20 -12.88 7.37
C TRP A 752 32.40 -14.38 7.06
N GLY A 753 31.34 -15.18 7.21
CA GLY A 753 31.28 -16.54 6.65
C GLY A 753 30.98 -17.64 7.66
N SER A 754 29.88 -18.36 7.41
CA SER A 754 29.44 -19.63 8.00
C SER A 754 29.26 -19.68 9.52
N GLY A 755 27.99 -19.59 9.95
CA GLY A 755 27.50 -19.89 11.30
C GLY A 755 26.09 -19.31 11.51
N PRO A 756 25.40 -19.70 12.60
CA PRO A 756 24.07 -19.17 12.90
C PRO A 756 24.13 -17.68 13.27
N TRP A 757 23.11 -16.93 12.87
CA TRP A 757 22.92 -15.52 13.24
C TRP A 757 22.28 -15.38 14.62
N TRP A 758 21.50 -16.38 15.02
CA TRP A 758 20.76 -16.43 16.27
C TRP A 758 21.16 -17.63 17.11
N GLU A 759 21.18 -17.48 18.42
CA GLU A 759 21.24 -18.57 19.39
C GLU A 759 19.93 -18.62 20.18
N ILE A 760 19.39 -19.82 20.36
CA ILE A 760 18.26 -20.07 21.24
C ILE A 760 18.81 -20.30 22.63
N VAL A 761 18.34 -19.52 23.62
CA VAL A 761 18.78 -19.67 25.00
C VAL A 761 18.22 -21.00 25.55
N PRO A 762 19.07 -21.92 26.06
CA PRO A 762 18.62 -23.21 26.57
C PRO A 762 17.57 -23.06 27.69
N ASN A 763 16.62 -23.99 27.76
CA ASN A 763 15.55 -24.05 28.78
C ASN A 763 14.59 -22.84 28.79
N THR A 764 14.52 -22.04 27.72
CA THR A 764 13.58 -20.91 27.63
C THR A 764 12.36 -21.19 26.75
N THR A 765 12.35 -22.31 26.02
CA THR A 765 11.23 -22.69 25.16
C THR A 765 10.05 -23.17 25.99
N SER A 766 8.92 -22.51 25.85
CA SER A 766 7.66 -22.89 26.48
C SER A 766 6.52 -22.90 25.45
N VAL A 767 5.48 -23.69 25.71
CA VAL A 767 4.24 -23.64 24.91
C VAL A 767 3.52 -22.34 25.24
N PHE A 768 3.22 -21.55 24.21
CA PHE A 768 2.51 -20.27 24.31
C PHE A 768 1.03 -20.41 23.96
N VAL A 769 0.72 -21.20 22.93
CA VAL A 769 -0.64 -21.61 22.57
C VAL A 769 -0.62 -23.12 22.36
N ALA A 770 -1.41 -23.84 23.15
CA ALA A 770 -1.54 -25.29 23.00
C ALA A 770 -2.42 -25.63 21.79
N PRO A 771 -2.30 -26.85 21.22
CA PRO A 771 -3.13 -27.29 20.10
C PRO A 771 -4.64 -27.10 20.28
N GLY A 772 -5.15 -27.37 21.49
CA GLY A 772 -6.58 -27.23 21.82
C GLY A 772 -7.03 -25.78 22.07
N ASP A 773 -6.11 -24.85 22.30
CA ASP A 773 -6.44 -23.43 22.55
C ASP A 773 -6.61 -22.64 21.24
N VAL A 774 -6.29 -23.24 20.09
CA VAL A 774 -6.50 -22.61 18.79
C VAL A 774 -8.00 -22.58 18.48
N PRO A 775 -8.55 -21.45 17.99
CA PRO A 775 -9.97 -21.37 17.67
C PRO A 775 -10.41 -22.43 16.67
N ASP A 776 -11.56 -23.06 16.94
CA ASP A 776 -12.18 -24.11 16.12
C ASP A 776 -11.30 -25.38 15.95
N ALA A 777 -10.25 -25.56 16.76
CA ALA A 777 -9.35 -26.71 16.67
C ALA A 777 -10.06 -28.05 16.84
N ASP A 778 -10.96 -28.18 17.82
CA ASP A 778 -11.70 -29.42 18.06
C ASP A 778 -12.58 -29.80 16.87
N GLN A 779 -13.30 -28.82 16.31
CA GLN A 779 -14.16 -29.02 15.14
C GLN A 779 -13.34 -29.38 13.90
N HIS A 780 -12.17 -28.75 13.72
CA HIS A 780 -11.24 -29.04 12.64
C HIS A 780 -10.66 -30.46 12.77
N LEU A 781 -10.26 -30.86 13.97
CA LEU A 781 -9.72 -32.19 14.24
C LEU A 781 -10.76 -33.28 13.92
N GLU A 782 -12.01 -33.10 14.34
CA GLU A 782 -13.10 -34.01 13.99
C GLU A 782 -13.29 -34.12 12.47
N GLN A 783 -13.27 -33.00 11.75
CA GLN A 783 -13.36 -32.98 10.28
C GLN A 783 -12.19 -33.73 9.64
N MET A 784 -10.96 -33.52 10.12
CA MET A 784 -9.77 -34.19 9.59
C MET A 784 -9.79 -35.69 9.86
N ILE A 785 -10.25 -36.15 11.03
CA ILE A 785 -10.42 -37.57 11.33
C ILE A 785 -11.44 -38.21 10.37
N VAL A 786 -12.56 -37.53 10.11
CA VAL A 786 -13.56 -38.00 9.15
C VAL A 786 -12.97 -38.07 7.73
N LEU A 787 -12.24 -37.04 7.31
CA LEU A 787 -11.61 -36.99 5.99
C LEU A 787 -10.58 -38.12 5.80
N LYS A 788 -9.71 -38.35 6.79
CA LYS A 788 -8.73 -39.46 6.76
C LYS A 788 -9.42 -40.82 6.67
N ARG A 789 -10.48 -41.07 7.45
CA ARG A 789 -11.26 -42.31 7.35
C ARG A 789 -11.87 -42.51 5.96
N VAL A 790 -12.40 -41.44 5.34
CA VAL A 790 -12.95 -41.51 3.99
C VAL A 790 -11.84 -41.78 2.95
N GLN A 791 -10.67 -41.17 3.10
CA GLN A 791 -9.52 -41.43 2.23
C GLN A 791 -9.02 -42.87 2.37
N GLU A 792 -8.90 -43.39 3.59
CA GLU A 792 -8.53 -44.79 3.86
C GLU A 792 -9.53 -45.77 3.24
N GLN A 793 -10.83 -45.51 3.39
CA GLN A 793 -11.89 -46.31 2.76
C GLN A 793 -11.78 -46.30 1.24
N LYS A 794 -11.56 -45.13 0.63
CA LYS A 794 -11.36 -45.02 -0.83
C LYS A 794 -10.11 -45.75 -1.29
N ALA A 795 -9.00 -45.66 -0.54
CA ALA A 795 -7.77 -46.36 -0.86
C ALA A 795 -7.94 -47.89 -0.76
N GLN A 796 -8.65 -48.36 0.26
CA GLN A 796 -9.02 -49.77 0.41
C GLN A 796 -9.94 -50.23 -0.73
N GLU A 797 -10.94 -49.44 -1.11
CA GLU A 797 -11.83 -49.75 -2.23
C GLU A 797 -11.05 -49.79 -3.56
N GLU A 798 -10.11 -48.86 -3.77
CA GLU A 798 -9.26 -48.85 -4.96
C GLU A 798 -8.31 -50.05 -5.00
N LEU A 799 -7.74 -50.44 -3.85
CA LEU A 799 -6.92 -51.64 -3.72
C LEU A 799 -7.74 -52.89 -4.03
N LEU A 800 -8.92 -53.04 -3.41
CA LEU A 800 -9.84 -54.15 -3.67
C LEU A 800 -10.24 -54.19 -5.15
N ARG A 801 -10.46 -53.03 -5.78
CA ARG A 801 -10.76 -52.94 -7.22
C ARG A 801 -9.56 -53.37 -8.08
N LYS A 802 -8.33 -53.09 -7.67
CA LYS A 802 -7.11 -53.55 -8.36
C LYS A 802 -6.95 -55.07 -8.20
N GLU A 803 -7.12 -55.59 -7.00
CA GLU A 803 -7.09 -57.04 -6.72
C GLU A 803 -8.16 -57.79 -7.51
N LEU A 804 -9.41 -57.29 -7.52
CA LEU A 804 -10.50 -57.88 -8.29
C LEU A 804 -10.19 -57.88 -9.80
N LYS A 805 -9.60 -56.80 -10.33
CA LYS A 805 -9.16 -56.75 -11.74
C LYS A 805 -8.05 -57.76 -12.03
N GLU A 806 -7.12 -57.95 -11.10
CA GLU A 806 -6.04 -58.92 -11.25
C GLU A 806 -6.54 -60.36 -11.17
N GLU A 807 -7.46 -60.67 -10.25
CA GLU A 807 -8.16 -61.96 -10.20
C GLU A 807 -8.94 -62.23 -11.50
N GLN A 808 -9.69 -61.23 -12.00
CA GLN A 808 -10.39 -61.36 -13.27
C GLN A 808 -9.44 -61.61 -14.43
N ARG A 809 -8.24 -61.00 -14.43
CA ARG A 809 -7.21 -61.28 -15.44
C ARG A 809 -6.70 -62.71 -15.34
N LYS A 810 -6.34 -63.17 -14.14
CA LYS A 810 -5.89 -64.56 -13.90
C LYS A 810 -6.97 -65.59 -14.26
N ALA A 811 -8.24 -65.30 -13.98
CA ALA A 811 -9.35 -66.16 -14.35
C ALA A 811 -9.54 -66.25 -15.88
N ARG A 812 -9.36 -65.15 -16.61
CA ARG A 812 -9.39 -65.15 -18.09
C ARG A 812 -8.23 -65.95 -18.67
N GLU A 813 -7.02 -65.77 -18.15
CA GLU A 813 -5.83 -66.55 -18.58
C GLU A 813 -6.02 -68.06 -18.33
N ARG A 814 -6.59 -68.44 -17.18
CA ARG A 814 -6.95 -69.84 -16.88
C ARG A 814 -7.99 -70.39 -17.85
N ALA A 815 -9.05 -69.62 -18.12
CA ALA A 815 -10.10 -70.03 -19.07
C ALA A 815 -9.57 -70.16 -20.51
N GLU A 816 -8.59 -69.33 -20.91
CA GLU A 816 -7.92 -69.45 -22.21
C GLU A 816 -6.99 -70.69 -22.26
N ALA A 817 -6.25 -70.97 -21.18
CA ALA A 817 -5.43 -72.18 -21.07
C ALA A 817 -6.29 -73.46 -21.09
N GLU A 818 -7.42 -73.48 -20.39
CA GLU A 818 -8.38 -74.60 -20.43
C GLU A 818 -8.95 -74.80 -21.82
N LYS A 819 -9.27 -73.73 -22.55
CA LYS A 819 -9.70 -73.82 -23.96
C LYS A 819 -8.62 -74.40 -24.86
N MET A 820 -7.36 -74.00 -24.67
CA MET A 820 -6.23 -74.55 -25.43
C MET A 820 -6.02 -76.04 -25.15
N VAL A 821 -6.11 -76.47 -23.90
CA VAL A 821 -6.01 -77.89 -23.53
C VAL A 821 -7.18 -78.69 -24.12
N ALA A 822 -8.41 -78.18 -24.04
CA ALA A 822 -9.58 -78.82 -24.63
C ALA A 822 -9.48 -78.91 -26.17
N GLU A 823 -8.90 -77.91 -26.83
CA GLU A 823 -8.65 -77.94 -28.28
C GLU A 823 -7.58 -78.97 -28.66
N GLU A 824 -6.54 -79.11 -27.84
CA GLU A 824 -5.49 -80.12 -28.03
C GLU A 824 -6.00 -81.54 -27.81
N GLU A 825 -6.82 -81.77 -26.78
CA GLU A 825 -7.52 -83.05 -26.58
C GLU A 825 -8.45 -83.37 -27.75
N ARG A 826 -9.17 -82.37 -28.27
CA ARG A 826 -10.05 -82.54 -29.43
C ARG A 826 -9.25 -82.91 -30.69
N LYS A 827 -8.04 -82.37 -30.87
CA LYS A 827 -7.11 -82.77 -31.94
C LYS A 827 -6.62 -84.21 -31.78
N LYS A 828 -6.22 -84.62 -30.56
CA LYS A 828 -5.81 -86.01 -30.28
C LYS A 828 -6.95 -87.00 -30.52
N LEU A 829 -8.18 -86.65 -30.14
CA LEU A 829 -9.35 -87.47 -30.40
C LEU A 829 -9.68 -87.56 -31.90
N LEU A 830 -9.45 -86.47 -32.65
CA LEU A 830 -9.59 -86.46 -34.11
C LEU A 830 -8.54 -87.36 -34.77
N GLU A 831 -7.29 -87.29 -34.34
CA GLU A 831 -6.18 -88.14 -34.81
C GLU A 831 -6.42 -89.62 -34.52
N GLN A 832 -6.93 -89.95 -33.33
CA GLN A 832 -7.33 -91.33 -32.98
C GLN A 832 -8.45 -91.83 -33.90
N ARG A 833 -9.50 -91.02 -34.13
CA ARG A 833 -10.54 -91.38 -35.11
C ARG A 833 -10.00 -91.56 -36.52
N THR A 834 -9.01 -90.76 -36.92
CA THR A 834 -8.40 -90.90 -38.25
C THR A 834 -7.55 -92.17 -38.35
N GLN A 835 -6.87 -92.56 -37.27
CA GLN A 835 -6.13 -93.83 -37.18
C GLN A 835 -7.06 -95.04 -37.17
N GLU A 836 -8.16 -95.01 -36.42
CA GLU A 836 -9.18 -96.06 -36.43
C GLU A 836 -9.83 -96.21 -37.82
N GLU A 837 -10.09 -95.11 -38.53
CA GLU A 837 -10.56 -95.13 -39.92
C GLU A 837 -9.52 -95.72 -40.89
N LEU A 838 -8.22 -95.47 -40.66
CA LEU A 838 -7.13 -96.04 -41.46
C LEU A 838 -6.97 -97.55 -41.21
N GLU A 839 -7.12 -98.01 -39.96
CA GLU A 839 -7.09 -99.43 -39.61
C GLU A 839 -8.32 -100.20 -40.08
N THR A 840 -9.51 -99.61 -40.01
CA THR A 840 -10.71 -100.20 -40.63
C THR A 840 -10.59 -100.27 -42.15
N LYS A 841 -10.00 -99.26 -42.81
CA LYS A 841 -9.69 -99.33 -44.24
C LYS A 841 -8.68 -100.43 -44.58
N ARG A 842 -7.65 -100.66 -43.74
CA ARG A 842 -6.72 -101.79 -43.92
C ARG A 842 -7.38 -103.15 -43.71
N ARG A 843 -8.27 -103.30 -42.71
CA ARG A 843 -9.04 -104.54 -42.50
C ARG A 843 -9.99 -104.84 -43.66
N ILE A 844 -10.62 -103.82 -44.25
CA ILE A 844 -11.44 -103.96 -45.46
C ILE A 844 -10.58 -104.33 -46.68
N GLN A 845 -9.34 -103.83 -46.77
CA GLN A 845 -8.38 -104.18 -47.82
C GLN A 845 -7.90 -105.64 -47.69
N GLU A 846 -7.59 -106.11 -46.49
CA GLU A 846 -7.19 -107.49 -46.20
C GLU A 846 -8.36 -108.49 -46.39
N GLU A 847 -9.60 -108.12 -46.05
CA GLU A 847 -10.80 -108.91 -46.40
C GLU A 847 -11.07 -108.96 -47.91
N LYS A 848 -10.76 -107.88 -48.64
CA LYS A 848 -10.86 -107.85 -50.11
C LYS A 848 -9.85 -108.78 -50.77
N GLU A 849 -8.61 -108.83 -50.29
CA GLU A 849 -7.57 -109.74 -50.80
C GLU A 849 -7.88 -111.22 -50.48
N LEU A 850 -8.58 -111.50 -49.37
CA LEU A 850 -9.07 -112.84 -49.05
C LEU A 850 -10.29 -113.24 -49.90
N ARG A 851 -11.17 -112.28 -50.24
CA ARG A 851 -12.31 -112.48 -51.16
C ARG A 851 -11.89 -112.57 -52.63
N GLU A 852 -10.80 -111.92 -53.05
CA GLU A 852 -10.25 -112.04 -54.42
C GLU A 852 -9.69 -113.45 -54.69
N LYS A 853 -9.07 -114.09 -53.69
CA LYS A 853 -8.63 -115.50 -53.77
C LYS A 853 -9.81 -116.49 -53.84
N GLN A 854 -10.97 -116.13 -53.30
CA GLN A 854 -12.21 -116.92 -53.39
C GLN A 854 -13.03 -116.62 -54.66
N ALA A 855 -12.84 -115.43 -55.26
CA ALA A 855 -13.48 -115.04 -56.52
C ALA A 855 -12.74 -115.56 -57.77
N GLU A 856 -11.48 -115.96 -57.65
CA GLU A 856 -10.71 -116.61 -58.73
C GLU A 856 -11.13 -118.07 -58.97
N GLU A 857 -11.68 -118.76 -57.96
CA GLU A 857 -12.35 -120.07 -58.11
C GLU A 857 -13.75 -119.95 -58.74
N MET A 858 -14.49 -118.87 -58.44
CA MET A 858 -15.83 -118.60 -59.01
C MET A 858 -15.78 -118.12 -60.47
N ARG A 859 -14.66 -117.50 -60.90
CA ARG A 859 -14.43 -117.09 -62.30
C ARG A 859 -14.22 -118.25 -63.29
N LYS A 860 -14.00 -119.48 -62.81
CA LYS A 860 -14.07 -120.71 -63.62
C LYS A 860 -15.49 -121.26 -63.79
N GLN A 861 -16.50 -120.69 -63.12
CA GLN A 861 -17.92 -121.09 -63.19
C GLN A 861 -18.84 -120.02 -63.82
N GLU A 862 -18.37 -118.80 -64.05
CA GLU A 862 -19.16 -117.72 -64.70
C GLU A 862 -18.87 -117.50 -66.20
N GLU A 863 -17.88 -118.20 -66.77
CA GLU A 863 -17.65 -118.26 -68.23
C GLU A 863 -18.81 -118.97 -68.98
N GLU A 864 -19.69 -119.64 -68.22
CA GLU A 864 -20.91 -120.29 -68.71
C GLU A 864 -22.15 -119.36 -68.75
N GLN A 865 -22.12 -118.18 -68.11
CA GLN A 865 -23.21 -117.18 -68.15
C GLN A 865 -22.95 -115.99 -69.09
N ARG A 866 -21.75 -115.92 -69.68
CA ARG A 866 -21.32 -114.90 -70.66
C ARG A 866 -22.04 -114.97 -72.02
N LYS A 867 -22.97 -115.91 -72.24
CA LYS A 867 -23.81 -116.00 -73.46
C LYS A 867 -25.23 -115.43 -73.32
N LYS A 868 -25.60 -114.81 -72.19
CA LYS A 868 -26.98 -114.30 -71.98
C LYS A 868 -27.15 -112.80 -71.71
N GLN A 869 -26.08 -112.01 -71.67
CA GLN A 869 -26.19 -110.54 -71.47
C GLN A 869 -25.48 -109.68 -72.51
N GLU A 870 -25.01 -110.25 -73.63
CA GLU A 870 -24.64 -109.51 -74.85
C GLU A 870 -25.88 -108.96 -75.62
N ALA A 871 -27.09 -109.12 -75.10
CA ALA A 871 -28.33 -108.66 -75.74
C ALA A 871 -28.94 -107.36 -75.15
N GLU A 872 -28.46 -106.84 -74.02
CA GLU A 872 -29.02 -105.62 -73.40
C GLU A 872 -28.11 -104.37 -73.53
N GLU A 873 -26.85 -104.54 -73.92
CA GLU A 873 -25.85 -103.46 -74.02
C GLU A 873 -25.91 -102.67 -75.34
N LYS A 874 -26.67 -103.12 -76.34
CA LYS A 874 -26.86 -102.36 -77.60
C LYS A 874 -28.07 -101.40 -77.60
N ALA A 875 -28.90 -101.40 -76.56
CA ALA A 875 -30.09 -100.53 -76.48
C ALA A 875 -29.92 -99.29 -75.59
N ARG A 876 -28.88 -99.21 -74.74
CA ARG A 876 -28.64 -98.05 -73.86
C ARG A 876 -27.61 -97.05 -74.37
N ALA A 877 -26.80 -97.44 -75.37
CA ALA A 877 -25.79 -96.56 -75.98
C ALA A 877 -26.37 -95.46 -76.90
N ALA A 878 -27.66 -95.49 -77.24
CA ALA A 878 -28.33 -94.45 -78.05
C ALA A 878 -29.09 -93.38 -77.23
N ALA A 879 -29.13 -93.50 -75.89
CA ALA A 879 -29.85 -92.57 -75.01
C ALA A 879 -28.91 -91.63 -74.20
N GLU A 880 -27.61 -91.85 -74.24
CA GLU A 880 -26.61 -91.11 -73.45
C GLU A 880 -26.09 -89.84 -74.15
N GLU A 881 -26.22 -89.74 -75.47
CA GLU A 881 -25.72 -88.58 -76.23
C GLU A 881 -26.69 -87.38 -76.25
N ALA A 882 -27.99 -87.60 -75.96
CA ALA A 882 -28.99 -86.53 -75.83
C ALA A 882 -29.04 -85.91 -74.41
N ARG A 883 -28.51 -86.60 -73.38
CA ARG A 883 -28.52 -86.14 -71.98
C ARG A 883 -27.44 -85.08 -71.71
N LYS A 884 -26.31 -85.16 -72.42
CA LYS A 884 -25.19 -84.20 -72.30
C LYS A 884 -25.45 -82.81 -72.89
N ARG A 885 -26.48 -82.64 -73.74
CA ARG A 885 -26.89 -81.31 -74.27
C ARG A 885 -27.87 -80.55 -73.36
N LYS A 886 -28.54 -81.22 -72.41
CA LYS A 886 -29.44 -80.57 -71.43
C LYS A 886 -28.74 -80.16 -70.12
N GLU A 887 -27.62 -80.80 -69.77
CA GLU A 887 -26.86 -80.46 -68.55
C GLU A 887 -26.06 -79.15 -68.68
N VAL A 888 -25.67 -78.76 -69.90
CA VAL A 888 -24.93 -77.50 -70.16
C VAL A 888 -25.84 -76.26 -70.07
N GLU A 889 -27.15 -76.40 -70.34
CA GLU A 889 -28.11 -75.29 -70.25
C GLU A 889 -28.58 -75.05 -68.79
N ILE A 890 -28.60 -76.10 -67.96
CA ILE A 890 -28.93 -76.02 -66.52
C ILE A 890 -27.78 -75.38 -65.72
N ALA A 891 -26.52 -75.62 -66.09
CA ALA A 891 -25.37 -75.00 -65.44
C ALA A 891 -25.30 -73.48 -65.66
N ARG A 892 -25.71 -72.99 -66.84
CA ARG A 892 -25.71 -71.55 -67.17
C ARG A 892 -26.83 -70.77 -66.48
N ALA A 893 -27.96 -71.42 -66.20
CA ALA A 893 -29.07 -70.84 -65.43
C ALA A 893 -28.84 -70.80 -63.91
N GLN A 894 -27.94 -71.65 -63.39
CA GLN A 894 -27.57 -71.66 -61.96
C GLN A 894 -26.59 -70.55 -61.59
N GLU A 895 -25.66 -70.18 -62.49
CA GLU A 895 -24.75 -69.04 -62.28
C GLU A 895 -25.47 -67.68 -62.29
N GLU A 896 -26.52 -67.50 -63.10
CA GLU A 896 -27.33 -66.26 -63.11
C GLU A 896 -28.21 -66.10 -61.84
N GLN A 897 -28.77 -67.20 -61.31
CA GLN A 897 -29.54 -67.20 -60.06
C GLN A 897 -28.71 -67.04 -58.78
N GLU A 898 -27.41 -67.33 -58.82
CA GLU A 898 -26.50 -67.17 -57.69
C GLU A 898 -25.93 -65.73 -57.62
N ALA A 899 -25.72 -65.10 -58.78
CA ALA A 899 -25.35 -63.68 -58.88
C ALA A 899 -26.48 -62.71 -58.49
N GLU A 900 -27.75 -63.07 -58.75
CA GLU A 900 -28.92 -62.27 -58.35
C GLU A 900 -29.19 -62.35 -56.84
N ARG A 901 -29.09 -63.55 -56.25
CA ARG A 901 -29.20 -63.76 -54.78
C ARG A 901 -28.12 -63.04 -53.98
N GLN A 902 -26.90 -62.89 -54.52
CA GLN A 902 -25.83 -62.14 -53.86
C GLN A 902 -26.05 -60.61 -53.93
N ARG A 903 -26.75 -60.09 -54.96
CA ARG A 903 -27.11 -58.67 -55.04
C ARG A 903 -28.29 -58.32 -54.11
N GLU A 904 -29.29 -59.19 -54.01
CA GLU A 904 -30.41 -59.01 -53.09
C GLU A 904 -29.99 -59.11 -51.61
N ALA A 905 -29.09 -60.04 -51.25
CA ALA A 905 -28.55 -60.15 -49.90
C ALA A 905 -27.73 -58.90 -49.49
N ALA A 906 -26.97 -58.32 -50.43
CA ALA A 906 -26.21 -57.09 -50.19
C ALA A 906 -27.11 -55.84 -50.05
N GLU A 907 -28.25 -55.79 -50.75
CA GLU A 907 -29.25 -54.73 -50.60
C GLU A 907 -30.06 -54.85 -49.30
N GLU A 908 -30.39 -56.08 -48.88
CA GLU A 908 -31.09 -56.35 -47.62
C GLU A 908 -30.23 -56.04 -46.40
N GLU A 909 -28.92 -56.32 -46.45
CA GLU A 909 -27.98 -55.95 -45.39
C GLU A 909 -27.80 -54.42 -45.29
N LYS A 910 -27.82 -53.71 -46.42
CA LYS A 910 -27.80 -52.24 -46.46
C LYS A 910 -29.06 -51.64 -45.84
N ARG A 911 -30.25 -52.19 -46.16
CA ARG A 911 -31.52 -51.76 -45.56
C ARG A 911 -31.60 -52.06 -44.05
N LYS A 912 -31.06 -53.20 -43.60
CA LYS A 912 -30.95 -53.54 -42.17
C LYS A 912 -30.02 -52.59 -41.40
N LYS A 913 -28.86 -52.23 -41.97
CA LYS A 913 -27.93 -51.25 -41.39
C LYS A 913 -28.51 -49.84 -41.34
N GLU A 914 -29.28 -49.43 -42.36
CA GLU A 914 -29.92 -48.11 -42.38
C GLU A 914 -31.14 -48.03 -41.42
N ALA A 915 -31.91 -49.11 -41.31
CA ALA A 915 -32.99 -49.22 -40.32
C ALA A 915 -32.47 -49.23 -38.87
N GLN A 916 -31.34 -49.91 -38.62
CA GLN A 916 -30.70 -49.92 -37.31
C GLN A 916 -30.16 -48.53 -36.92
N ARG A 917 -29.60 -47.78 -37.88
CA ARG A 917 -29.11 -46.41 -37.64
C ARG A 917 -30.26 -45.44 -37.33
N LYS A 918 -31.40 -45.56 -38.04
CA LYS A 918 -32.59 -44.75 -37.77
C LYS A 918 -33.22 -45.11 -36.41
N ALA A 919 -33.27 -46.39 -36.04
CA ALA A 919 -33.76 -46.83 -34.74
C ALA A 919 -32.87 -46.37 -33.58
N GLU A 920 -31.55 -46.37 -33.74
CA GLU A 920 -30.61 -45.81 -32.75
C GLU A 920 -30.75 -44.29 -32.62
N GLU A 921 -31.00 -43.58 -33.72
CA GLU A 921 -31.17 -42.12 -33.73
C GLU A 921 -32.51 -41.71 -33.09
N GLU A 922 -33.59 -42.46 -33.30
CA GLU A 922 -34.86 -42.29 -32.58
C GLU A 922 -34.75 -42.64 -31.10
N ALA A 923 -34.07 -43.75 -30.75
CA ALA A 923 -33.83 -44.13 -29.36
C ALA A 923 -32.95 -43.09 -28.63
N ALA A 924 -31.99 -42.47 -29.32
CA ALA A 924 -31.19 -41.39 -28.77
C ALA A 924 -31.99 -40.10 -28.54
N LYS A 925 -32.95 -39.79 -29.43
CA LYS A 925 -33.89 -38.66 -29.22
C LYS A 925 -34.82 -38.93 -28.04
N LEU A 926 -35.37 -40.13 -27.93
CA LEU A 926 -36.24 -40.54 -26.81
C LEU A 926 -35.48 -40.50 -25.47
N ARG A 927 -34.23 -40.97 -25.43
CA ARG A 927 -33.38 -40.88 -24.24
C ARG A 927 -33.07 -39.43 -23.84
N LYS A 928 -32.86 -38.53 -24.80
CA LYS A 928 -32.66 -37.10 -24.52
C LYS A 928 -33.94 -36.44 -24.01
N GLU A 929 -35.11 -36.82 -24.52
CA GLU A 929 -36.38 -36.29 -24.06
C GLU A 929 -36.75 -36.82 -22.66
N GLU A 930 -36.50 -38.12 -22.39
CA GLU A 930 -36.64 -38.70 -21.05
C GLU A 930 -35.67 -38.08 -20.04
N ALA A 931 -34.41 -37.81 -20.43
CA ALA A 931 -33.46 -37.12 -19.57
C ALA A 931 -33.95 -35.70 -19.25
N ARG A 932 -34.46 -34.96 -20.24
CA ARG A 932 -35.00 -33.61 -20.02
C ARG A 932 -36.23 -33.61 -19.11
N LYS A 933 -37.10 -34.61 -19.24
CA LYS A 933 -38.26 -34.79 -18.34
C LYS A 933 -37.83 -35.13 -16.91
N ARG A 934 -36.80 -35.96 -16.73
CA ARG A 934 -36.23 -36.25 -15.40
C ARG A 934 -35.56 -35.02 -14.78
N ASP A 935 -34.87 -34.21 -15.58
CA ASP A 935 -34.24 -32.97 -15.09
C ASP A 935 -35.31 -31.93 -14.71
N GLU A 936 -36.40 -31.81 -15.47
CA GLU A 936 -37.55 -30.96 -15.11
C GLU A 936 -38.28 -31.46 -13.85
N GLU A 937 -38.46 -32.77 -13.68
CA GLU A 937 -39.03 -33.35 -12.45
C GLU A 937 -38.09 -33.16 -11.25
N ALA A 938 -36.78 -33.34 -11.43
CA ALA A 938 -35.79 -33.09 -10.38
C ALA A 938 -35.75 -31.62 -9.97
N ALA A 939 -35.88 -30.69 -10.93
CA ALA A 939 -35.97 -29.25 -10.66
C ALA A 939 -37.23 -28.90 -9.88
N LYS A 940 -38.40 -29.44 -10.26
CA LYS A 940 -39.65 -29.26 -9.51
C LYS A 940 -39.58 -29.84 -8.09
N LEU A 941 -38.93 -31.00 -7.93
CA LEU A 941 -38.73 -31.62 -6.61
C LEU A 941 -37.77 -30.81 -5.73
N ALA A 942 -36.74 -30.21 -6.34
CA ALA A 942 -35.81 -29.31 -5.65
C ALA A 942 -36.51 -28.03 -5.19
N GLU A 943 -37.34 -27.43 -6.03
CA GLU A 943 -38.14 -26.24 -5.70
C GLU A 943 -39.17 -26.54 -4.59
N GLN A 944 -39.81 -27.71 -4.64
CA GLN A 944 -40.68 -28.17 -3.54
C GLN A 944 -39.90 -28.35 -2.24
N ARG A 945 -38.72 -28.99 -2.26
CA ARG A 945 -37.86 -29.13 -1.06
C ARG A 945 -37.41 -27.78 -0.51
N GLU A 946 -37.10 -26.82 -1.36
CA GLU A 946 -36.71 -25.47 -0.95
C GLU A 946 -37.89 -24.72 -0.31
N SER A 947 -39.09 -24.86 -0.87
CA SER A 947 -40.32 -24.28 -0.29
C SER A 947 -40.63 -24.86 1.09
N LEU A 948 -40.38 -26.16 1.28
CA LEU A 948 -40.59 -26.87 2.54
C LEU A 948 -39.55 -26.45 3.58
N ARG A 949 -38.28 -26.31 3.20
CA ARG A 949 -37.22 -25.71 4.04
C ARG A 949 -37.53 -24.28 4.46
N ARG A 950 -38.09 -23.46 3.56
CA ARG A 950 -38.52 -22.08 3.89
C ARG A 950 -39.69 -22.07 4.88
N LYS A 951 -40.63 -23.01 4.78
CA LYS A 951 -41.69 -23.18 5.79
C LYS A 951 -41.13 -23.61 7.14
N GLU A 952 -40.25 -24.62 7.18
CA GLU A 952 -39.60 -25.07 8.41
C GLU A 952 -38.74 -23.97 9.05
N GLN A 953 -38.04 -23.16 8.25
CA GLN A 953 -37.28 -22.00 8.76
C GLN A 953 -38.21 -20.93 9.35
N LYS A 954 -39.34 -20.64 8.70
CA LYS A 954 -40.35 -19.70 9.24
C LYS A 954 -40.94 -20.22 10.55
N GLU A 955 -41.24 -21.51 10.65
CA GLU A 955 -41.73 -22.13 11.89
C GLU A 955 -40.67 -22.13 13.00
N LYS A 956 -39.40 -22.43 12.69
CA LYS A 956 -38.29 -22.32 13.64
C LYS A 956 -38.08 -20.88 14.12
N GLN A 957 -38.17 -19.90 13.22
CA GLN A 957 -38.09 -18.48 13.58
C GLN A 957 -39.27 -18.03 14.43
N ALA A 958 -40.50 -18.49 14.13
CA ALA A 958 -41.67 -18.20 14.95
C ALA A 958 -41.56 -18.85 16.34
N MET A 959 -41.04 -20.07 16.45
CA MET A 959 -40.79 -20.73 17.74
C MET A 959 -39.71 -20.01 18.55
N LEU A 960 -38.63 -19.56 17.89
CA LEU A 960 -37.57 -18.75 18.53
C LEU A 960 -38.09 -17.39 18.98
N ALA A 961 -38.94 -16.73 18.20
CA ALA A 961 -39.59 -15.48 18.57
C ALA A 961 -40.52 -15.67 19.77
N LYS A 962 -41.30 -16.75 19.80
CA LYS A 962 -42.16 -17.10 20.94
C LYS A 962 -41.34 -17.39 22.21
N LYS A 963 -40.24 -18.14 22.09
CA LYS A 963 -39.30 -18.36 23.22
C LYS A 963 -38.66 -17.07 23.71
N ARG A 964 -38.33 -16.13 22.81
CA ARG A 964 -37.80 -14.81 23.18
C ARG A 964 -38.86 -13.95 23.87
N ALA A 965 -40.12 -13.99 23.42
CA ALA A 965 -41.22 -13.30 24.07
C ALA A 965 -41.49 -13.87 25.48
N GLU A 966 -41.54 -15.19 25.64
CA GLU A 966 -41.69 -15.85 26.95
C GLU A 966 -40.49 -15.58 27.88
N ALA A 967 -39.27 -15.49 27.33
CA ALA A 967 -38.09 -15.11 28.11
C ALA A 967 -38.13 -13.64 28.54
N ALA A 968 -38.58 -12.74 27.66
CA ALA A 968 -38.76 -11.32 27.98
C ALA A 968 -39.85 -11.10 29.03
N GLU A 969 -40.96 -11.84 28.95
CA GLU A 969 -42.05 -11.80 29.94
C GLU A 969 -41.56 -12.30 31.32
N LYS A 970 -40.80 -13.40 31.36
CA LYS A 970 -40.13 -13.87 32.59
C LYS A 970 -39.06 -12.93 33.12
N GLU A 971 -38.43 -12.13 32.27
CA GLU A 971 -37.47 -11.09 32.68
C GLU A 971 -38.21 -9.87 33.23
N GLN A 972 -39.37 -9.53 32.67
CA GLN A 972 -40.23 -8.46 33.12
C GLN A 972 -40.91 -8.79 34.46
N GLU A 973 -41.36 -10.03 34.67
CA GLU A 973 -41.82 -10.53 35.97
C GLU A 973 -40.71 -10.57 37.03
N ARG A 974 -39.48 -10.89 36.64
CA ARG A 974 -38.33 -10.84 37.55
C ARG A 974 -37.98 -9.41 37.94
N ASN A 975 -38.08 -8.48 37.00
CA ASN A 975 -37.85 -7.05 37.25
C ASN A 975 -38.97 -6.41 38.08
N SER A 976 -40.23 -6.86 37.95
CA SER A 976 -41.32 -6.42 38.82
C SER A 976 -41.18 -6.99 40.24
N GLN A 977 -40.75 -8.25 40.40
CA GLN A 977 -40.42 -8.84 41.70
C GLN A 977 -39.22 -8.14 42.38
N LEU A 978 -38.20 -7.73 41.62
CA LEU A 978 -37.08 -6.92 42.12
C LEU A 978 -37.50 -5.50 42.51
N SER A 979 -38.44 -4.90 41.77
CA SER A 979 -39.07 -3.61 42.09
C SER A 979 -39.87 -3.68 43.40
N ASP A 980 -40.65 -4.73 43.62
CA ASP A 980 -41.43 -4.89 44.84
C ASP A 980 -40.56 -5.21 46.06
N GLN A 981 -39.44 -5.93 45.89
CA GLN A 981 -38.41 -6.07 46.93
C GLN A 981 -37.70 -4.74 47.26
N SER A 982 -37.56 -3.84 46.28
CA SER A 982 -36.96 -2.51 46.49
C SER A 982 -37.91 -1.52 47.21
N ARG A 983 -39.23 -1.72 47.12
CA ARG A 983 -40.22 -0.92 47.86
C ARG A 983 -40.36 -1.34 49.32
N ALA A 984 -40.05 -2.59 49.67
CA ALA A 984 -40.11 -3.11 51.04
C ALA A 984 -38.88 -2.73 51.91
N SER A 985 -37.89 -2.02 51.36
CA SER A 985 -36.63 -1.67 52.04
C SER A 985 -36.42 -0.16 52.19
N ALA A 986 -37.49 0.63 52.09
CA ALA A 986 -37.47 2.09 52.21
C ALA A 986 -37.80 2.61 53.63
N ASP A 987 -37.29 1.94 54.68
CA ASP A 987 -37.25 2.49 56.04
C ASP A 987 -35.88 2.14 56.67
N GLY A 988 -34.98 3.12 56.71
CA GLY A 988 -33.68 3.00 57.37
C GLY A 988 -32.53 3.67 56.61
N GLY A 989 -32.00 4.74 57.20
CA GLY A 989 -30.95 5.58 56.62
C GLY A 989 -29.59 4.91 56.35
N VAL A 990 -28.85 5.59 55.47
CA VAL A 990 -27.58 5.27 54.80
C VAL A 990 -26.43 4.83 55.73
N PRO A 991 -25.50 3.98 55.25
CA PRO A 991 -24.08 4.34 55.31
C PRO A 991 -23.34 4.22 53.97
N LEU A 992 -22.46 5.20 53.73
CA LEU A 992 -21.53 5.28 52.60
C LEU A 992 -20.57 4.07 52.54
N ARG A 993 -20.81 3.11 51.62
CA ARG A 993 -19.70 2.33 51.01
C ARG A 993 -19.96 1.54 49.72
N ALA A 994 -21.05 1.75 48.99
CA ALA A 994 -21.34 0.94 47.79
C ALA A 994 -21.75 1.73 46.53
N ALA A 995 -21.36 3.00 46.41
CA ALA A 995 -21.58 3.80 45.18
C ALA A 995 -20.48 3.59 44.11
N ALA A 996 -19.82 2.43 44.09
CA ALA A 996 -18.67 2.16 43.22
C ALA A 996 -18.94 1.12 42.11
N LEU A 997 -20.15 0.57 41.98
CA LEU A 997 -20.40 -0.56 41.06
C LEU A 997 -21.45 -0.33 39.97
N PHE A 998 -22.08 0.85 39.89
CA PHE A 998 -23.08 1.14 38.85
C PHE A 998 -22.58 1.98 37.66
N ASN A 999 -21.31 2.40 37.65
CA ASN A 999 -20.72 3.17 36.54
C ASN A 999 -19.75 2.37 35.65
N ARG A 1000 -19.58 1.06 35.87
CA ARG A 1000 -18.66 0.22 35.07
C ARG A 1000 -19.27 -0.35 33.78
N LYS A 1001 -20.60 -0.38 33.62
CA LYS A 1001 -21.23 -0.92 32.39
C LYS A 1001 -21.41 0.08 31.25
N LYS A 1002 -21.41 1.40 31.51
CA LYS A 1002 -21.43 2.43 30.45
C LYS A 1002 -20.03 2.84 29.97
N ALA A 1003 -18.99 2.63 30.78
CA ALA A 1003 -17.60 2.92 30.42
C ALA A 1003 -16.89 1.79 29.62
N ALA A 1004 -17.50 0.60 29.54
CA ALA A 1004 -16.92 -0.54 28.82
C ALA A 1004 -17.20 -0.53 27.29
N ILE A 1005 -18.11 0.32 26.82
CA ILE A 1005 -18.42 0.45 25.38
C ILE A 1005 -17.54 1.53 24.70
N PHE A 1006 -16.87 2.37 25.48
CA PHE A 1006 -16.00 3.44 24.95
C PHE A 1006 -14.50 3.09 24.92
N ARG A 1007 -14.12 1.83 25.23
CA ARG A 1007 -12.74 1.33 25.19
C ARG A 1007 -12.57 0.14 24.24
N LEU A 1008 -13.16 0.25 23.05
CA LEU A 1008 -12.90 -0.65 21.94
C LEU A 1008 -12.28 0.06 20.72
N ASN A 1009 -11.88 1.33 20.87
CA ASN A 1009 -11.07 2.07 19.90
C ASN A 1009 -10.01 2.93 20.62
N GLN A 1010 -9.09 2.27 21.34
CA GLN A 1010 -7.81 2.85 21.73
C GLN A 1010 -6.70 1.84 21.54
#